data_AF-A0A8S1ZNC2-F1
#
_entry.id   AF-A0A8S1ZNC2-F1
#
_cell.length_a   1.000
_cell.length_b   1.000
_cell.length_c   1.000
_cell.angle_alpha   90.00
_cell.angle_beta   90.00
_cell.angle_gamma   90.00
#
_symmetry.space_group_name_H-M   'P 1'
#
loop_
_entity.id
_entity.type
_entity.pdbx_description
1 polymer ?
#
loop_
_entity_poly.entity_id
_entity_poly.type
_entity_poly.pdbx_seq_one_letter_code
_entity_poly.pdbx_strand_id
1 'polypeptide(L)'
;MDVTELEENLFAASDAKLHGDMCKELSGVLCKVLSIFPSLEGARPRSKSGIQALCSLHIALEKAKNILQHCSECSKLYLAITGDAVLLKFEKAKIALIDGLKRVEDIVPSSIGSQILEIVGELENTRFMLDPSEKEVGDQIIALLQQGKKFDNCNDNTELEIFHRAATRLSITSSRVALAERRALKKLIDRARAEEDKRKESIVAYLLHLMRKCSKLFRSEILDENDSQGSYPCSPTVQGFNEDRGSGHGFGRQLSRFGSLNDKPMNSINSGQMPVPPEELRCPISLQLMCDPVIIASGQTYERVCIEKWFSDGHNTCPKTQQQLPHLSLTPNNCVKGLIASWCEQNGTQIPSGPPESQDLDYWRLALSDSESTKSQSVNSIGSCKLKGIKIVPLEENGTTVVERQNTEESFVSDDDDDEDSDIHVLERYQDLLTILNEEEDLEKKGKVVEKIRLLLKDDEEARIFMGANGFVEALLRFLGSAVDENNASAQDSGAMALFNLAVNNNRNKELMLTFGVIPLLEKMISSSESQGSATALYLNLSCLDEAKSVIGSSQAVPFLVQLLQREIETQCKLDALHALYNLSTYSPNIPALLSTNIIKSLQGLLTSTGENLWTEKSLAVLLNLASSQEGKDEAVSSQGMISSLATVLDMGDTTEQEQAVSCLLILCNGRESCIQMVLQEGVIPSLVSISVNGTPRGREKSQKLLMLFREQRQQRDQPSPNRDKPPQKEPPRKSLSAPMSVHGSNPASAPVPDYEPRFLSKSMSRRKSLARPFSFFWKKSYSVRE
;
A
#
# COMPACT_ATOMS: atom_id res chain seq x y z
N MET A 1 20.49 -1.19 29.09
CA MET A 1 19.21 -0.47 28.95
C MET A 1 19.06 0.45 30.14
N ASP A 2 18.29 1.52 30.01
CA ASP A 2 17.88 2.26 31.21
C ASP A 2 16.75 1.49 31.91
N VAL A 3 16.60 1.67 33.22
CA VAL A 3 15.64 0.89 34.01
C VAL A 3 14.21 1.37 33.76
N THR A 4 14.05 2.68 33.57
CA THR A 4 12.77 3.32 33.19
C THR A 4 12.23 2.80 31.86
N GLU A 5 13.09 2.65 30.84
CA GLU A 5 12.74 2.08 29.53
C GLU A 5 12.32 0.59 29.64
N LEU A 6 12.63 -0.08 30.76
CA LEU A 6 12.18 -1.43 31.08
C LEU A 6 10.86 -1.46 31.88
N GLU A 7 10.63 -0.47 32.74
CA GLU A 7 9.40 -0.31 33.53
C GLU A 7 8.23 0.23 32.67
N GLU A 8 8.50 1.12 31.71
CA GLU A 8 7.51 1.60 30.73
C GLU A 8 7.03 0.49 29.76
N ASN A 9 7.78 -0.63 29.67
CA ASN A 9 7.43 -1.82 28.88
C ASN A 9 6.88 -2.99 29.73
N LEU A 10 6.61 -2.78 31.03
CA LEU A 10 6.03 -3.83 31.88
C LEU A 10 4.51 -3.95 31.69
N PHE A 11 4.13 -4.91 30.84
CA PHE A 11 2.75 -5.31 30.53
C PHE A 11 1.79 -5.19 31.72
N ALA A 12 0.84 -4.26 31.60
CA ALA A 12 -0.38 -4.30 32.38
C ALA A 12 -1.13 -5.61 32.05
N ALA A 13 -1.31 -6.47 33.04
CA ALA A 13 -1.95 -7.78 32.86
C ALA A 13 -3.45 -7.70 32.54
N SER A 14 -4.01 -6.49 32.45
CA SER A 14 -5.31 -6.16 31.85
C SER A 14 -5.41 -6.51 30.36
N ASP A 15 -4.28 -6.53 29.66
CA ASP A 15 -4.26 -6.51 28.19
C ASP A 15 -4.25 -7.93 27.58
N ALA A 16 -4.32 -8.97 28.42
CA ALA A 16 -4.49 -10.35 28.01
C ALA A 16 -5.90 -10.58 27.45
N LYS A 17 -6.00 -11.13 26.24
CA LYS A 17 -7.30 -11.41 25.58
C LYS A 17 -8.02 -12.64 26.14
N LEU A 18 -7.27 -13.54 26.78
CA LEU A 18 -7.71 -14.81 27.35
C LEU A 18 -6.64 -15.26 28.38
N HIS A 19 -6.96 -16.19 29.28
CA HIS A 19 -6.05 -16.70 30.33
C HIS A 19 -5.58 -15.62 31.32
N GLY A 20 -6.44 -14.63 31.57
CA GLY A 20 -6.07 -13.36 32.22
C GLY A 20 -5.44 -13.50 33.61
N ASP A 21 -5.92 -14.43 34.44
CA ASP A 21 -5.36 -14.61 35.80
C ASP A 21 -3.96 -15.24 35.78
N MET A 22 -3.68 -16.15 34.85
CA MET A 22 -2.33 -16.67 34.63
C MET A 22 -1.38 -15.54 34.18
N CYS A 23 -1.86 -14.62 33.34
CA CYS A 23 -1.10 -13.45 32.91
C CYS A 23 -0.81 -12.48 34.08
N LYS A 24 -1.75 -12.28 35.01
CA LYS A 24 -1.55 -11.46 36.23
C LYS A 24 -0.47 -12.05 37.12
N GLU A 25 -0.56 -13.34 37.45
CA GLU A 25 0.42 -14.04 38.29
C GLU A 25 1.83 -13.99 37.68
N LEU A 26 1.97 -14.31 36.39
CA LEU A 26 3.29 -14.27 35.73
C LEU A 26 3.83 -12.83 35.60
N SER A 27 3.00 -11.84 35.28
CA SER A 27 3.45 -10.44 35.19
C SER A 27 3.90 -9.90 36.57
N GLY A 28 3.14 -10.18 37.63
CA GLY A 28 3.49 -9.78 38.99
C GLY A 28 4.85 -10.32 39.46
N VAL A 29 5.17 -11.59 39.12
CA VAL A 29 6.50 -12.16 39.35
C VAL A 29 7.57 -11.48 38.49
N LEU A 30 7.29 -11.23 37.20
CA LEU A 30 8.26 -10.57 36.32
C LEU A 30 8.63 -9.17 36.81
N CYS A 31 7.68 -8.38 37.32
CA CYS A 31 7.96 -7.09 37.95
C CYS A 31 8.97 -7.24 39.11
N LYS A 32 8.81 -8.26 39.97
CA LYS A 32 9.73 -8.52 41.10
C LYS A 32 11.12 -8.98 40.66
N VAL A 33 11.23 -9.80 39.60
CA VAL A 33 12.54 -10.20 39.08
C VAL A 33 13.24 -9.05 38.34
N LEU A 34 12.49 -8.19 37.65
CA LEU A 34 13.05 -7.04 36.94
C LEU A 34 13.50 -5.93 37.90
N SER A 35 12.83 -5.69 39.02
CA SER A 35 13.26 -4.67 40.00
C SER A 35 14.59 -5.03 40.70
N ILE A 36 14.88 -6.32 40.90
CA ILE A 36 16.21 -6.75 41.40
C ILE A 36 17.29 -6.78 40.31
N PHE A 37 16.91 -6.83 39.02
CA PHE A 37 17.83 -7.05 37.90
C PHE A 37 19.00 -6.04 37.80
N PRO A 38 18.81 -4.72 38.01
CA PRO A 38 19.92 -3.75 38.04
C PRO A 38 20.95 -4.05 39.13
N SER A 39 20.53 -4.64 40.25
CA SER A 39 21.42 -5.07 41.33
C SER A 39 22.19 -6.35 40.96
N LEU A 40 21.57 -7.25 40.18
CA LEU A 40 22.22 -8.45 39.62
C LEU A 40 23.31 -8.08 38.60
N GLU A 41 23.03 -7.13 37.69
CA GLU A 41 24.04 -6.59 36.77
C GLU A 41 25.13 -5.82 37.52
N GLY A 42 24.75 -5.02 38.52
CA GLY A 42 25.65 -4.25 39.38
C GLY A 42 26.67 -5.11 40.14
N ALA A 43 26.29 -6.32 40.53
CA ALA A 43 27.19 -7.30 41.16
C ALA A 43 28.33 -7.78 40.24
N ARG A 44 28.20 -7.61 38.92
CA ARG A 44 29.17 -7.96 37.87
C ARG A 44 29.88 -9.32 38.09
N PRO A 45 29.18 -10.47 37.98
CA PRO A 45 29.80 -11.78 38.15
C PRO A 45 30.96 -12.01 37.17
N ARG A 46 32.20 -11.94 37.66
CA ARG A 46 33.42 -12.04 36.82
C ARG A 46 33.82 -13.49 36.49
N SER A 47 33.05 -14.48 36.95
CA SER A 47 33.27 -15.89 36.66
C SER A 47 32.47 -16.32 35.42
N LYS A 48 33.02 -17.26 34.63
CA LYS A 48 32.33 -17.84 33.47
C LYS A 48 30.95 -18.43 33.86
N SER A 49 30.87 -19.03 35.05
CA SER A 49 29.63 -19.59 35.61
C SER A 49 28.59 -18.50 35.93
N GLY A 50 29.02 -17.36 36.48
CA GLY A 50 28.12 -16.25 36.83
C GLY A 50 27.54 -15.54 35.62
N ILE A 51 28.35 -15.33 34.58
CA ILE A 51 27.87 -14.80 33.29
C ILE A 51 26.86 -15.78 32.69
N GLN A 52 27.16 -17.09 32.69
CA GLN A 52 26.26 -18.12 32.17
C GLN A 52 24.93 -18.22 32.97
N ALA A 53 24.96 -18.01 34.29
CA ALA A 53 23.77 -17.96 35.13
C ALA A 53 22.88 -16.75 34.79
N LEU A 54 23.45 -15.54 34.73
CA LEU A 54 22.70 -14.33 34.34
C LEU A 54 22.12 -14.44 32.92
N CYS A 55 22.88 -14.95 31.94
CA CYS A 55 22.35 -15.20 30.61
C CYS A 55 21.20 -16.22 30.61
N SER A 56 21.26 -17.24 31.47
CA SER A 56 20.19 -18.24 31.60
C SER A 56 18.91 -17.63 32.21
N LEU A 57 19.05 -16.77 33.22
CA LEU A 57 17.93 -16.02 33.82
C LEU A 57 17.33 -15.04 32.81
N HIS A 58 18.14 -14.29 32.06
CA HIS A 58 17.67 -13.38 31.01
C HIS A 58 16.89 -14.12 29.91
N ILE A 59 17.36 -15.29 29.46
CA ILE A 59 16.62 -16.15 28.51
C ILE A 59 15.29 -16.65 29.10
N ALA A 60 15.20 -16.90 30.41
CA ALA A 60 13.94 -17.26 31.05
C ALA A 60 12.96 -16.08 31.14
N LEU A 61 13.45 -14.88 31.47
CA LEU A 61 12.68 -13.63 31.47
C LEU A 61 12.10 -13.31 30.10
N GLU A 62 12.91 -13.36 29.04
CA GLU A 62 12.42 -13.08 27.68
C GLU A 62 11.42 -14.13 27.20
N LYS A 63 11.58 -15.41 27.57
CA LYS A 63 10.56 -16.44 27.30
C LYS A 63 9.23 -16.15 28.00
N ALA A 64 9.27 -15.70 29.24
CA ALA A 64 8.07 -15.33 30.01
C ALA A 64 7.37 -14.09 29.43
N LYS A 65 8.12 -13.03 29.06
CA LYS A 65 7.57 -11.88 28.32
C LYS A 65 6.89 -12.29 27.01
N ASN A 66 7.54 -13.14 26.21
CA ASN A 66 6.96 -13.64 24.95
C ASN A 66 5.67 -14.45 25.16
N ILE A 67 5.47 -15.10 26.31
CA ILE A 67 4.21 -15.78 26.66
C ILE A 67 3.11 -14.76 26.99
N LEU A 68 3.41 -13.66 27.67
CA LEU A 68 2.45 -12.57 27.91
C LEU A 68 2.07 -11.87 26.60
N GLN A 69 3.05 -11.53 25.75
CA GLN A 69 2.85 -10.99 24.40
C GLN A 69 1.95 -11.91 23.55
N HIS A 70 2.09 -13.22 23.69
CA HIS A 70 1.24 -14.19 22.99
C HIS A 70 -0.22 -14.12 23.46
N CYS A 71 -0.46 -13.95 24.76
CA CYS A 71 -1.83 -13.88 25.31
C CYS A 71 -2.54 -12.55 25.03
N SER A 72 -1.79 -11.46 24.78
CA SER A 72 -2.34 -10.16 24.36
C SER A 72 -2.51 -10.02 22.84
N GLU A 73 -1.58 -10.52 22.03
CA GLU A 73 -1.67 -10.37 20.56
C GLU A 73 -2.61 -11.36 19.87
N CYS A 74 -2.66 -12.61 20.34
CA CYS A 74 -3.19 -13.74 19.57
C CYS A 74 -4.72 -13.67 19.34
N SER A 75 -5.26 -14.62 18.57
CA SER A 75 -6.70 -14.82 18.43
C SER A 75 -7.27 -15.41 19.72
N LYS A 76 -8.41 -14.89 20.20
CA LYS A 76 -9.14 -15.47 21.34
C LYS A 76 -9.53 -16.92 21.07
N LEU A 77 -10.09 -17.20 19.88
CA LEU A 77 -10.46 -18.55 19.46
C LEU A 77 -9.27 -19.51 19.49
N TYR A 78 -8.11 -19.06 18.97
CA TYR A 78 -6.88 -19.86 18.97
C TYR A 78 -6.32 -20.07 20.39
N LEU A 79 -6.36 -19.04 21.26
CA LEU A 79 -5.95 -19.17 22.66
C LEU A 79 -6.85 -20.13 23.44
N ALA A 80 -8.15 -20.18 23.14
CA ALA A 80 -9.08 -21.12 23.77
C ALA A 80 -8.75 -22.57 23.38
N ILE A 81 -8.67 -22.88 22.07
CA ILE A 81 -8.35 -24.24 21.60
C ILE A 81 -6.91 -24.70 21.87
N THR A 82 -6.03 -23.80 22.35
CA THR A 82 -4.66 -24.13 22.73
C THR A 82 -4.38 -23.96 24.23
N GLY A 83 -5.42 -23.81 25.07
CA GLY A 83 -5.31 -23.57 26.51
C GLY A 83 -4.31 -24.48 27.24
N ASP A 84 -4.45 -25.81 27.12
CA ASP A 84 -3.53 -26.76 27.79
C ASP A 84 -2.07 -26.63 27.30
N ALA A 85 -1.86 -26.23 26.03
CA ALA A 85 -0.53 -25.97 25.48
C ALA A 85 0.01 -24.59 25.89
N VAL A 86 -0.85 -23.62 26.19
CA VAL A 86 -0.48 -22.33 26.82
C VAL A 86 -0.09 -22.57 28.28
N LEU A 87 -0.91 -23.30 29.06
CA LEU A 87 -0.60 -23.69 30.45
C LEU A 87 0.77 -24.39 30.56
N LEU A 88 1.07 -25.32 29.66
CA LEU A 88 2.37 -25.99 29.62
C LEU A 88 3.54 -25.04 29.31
N LYS A 89 3.32 -23.90 28.63
CA LYS A 89 4.34 -22.85 28.45
C LYS A 89 4.54 -22.04 29.74
N PHE A 90 3.46 -21.69 30.45
CA PHE A 90 3.54 -20.97 31.73
C PHE A 90 4.30 -21.78 32.80
N GLU A 91 3.98 -23.06 32.99
CA GLU A 91 4.70 -23.92 33.94
C GLU A 91 6.18 -24.11 33.55
N LYS A 92 6.49 -24.25 32.25
CA LYS A 92 7.89 -24.27 31.77
C LYS A 92 8.62 -22.95 32.00
N ALA A 93 7.93 -21.81 31.92
CA ALA A 93 8.51 -20.50 32.24
C ALA A 93 8.78 -20.35 33.73
N LYS A 94 7.84 -20.76 34.61
CA LYS A 94 8.05 -20.82 36.07
C LYS A 94 9.28 -21.66 36.43
N ILE A 95 9.41 -22.87 35.91
CA ILE A 95 10.58 -23.74 36.17
C ILE A 95 11.87 -23.08 35.67
N ALA A 96 11.87 -22.51 34.46
CA ALA A 96 13.05 -21.83 33.91
C ALA A 96 13.46 -20.58 34.70
N LEU A 97 12.49 -19.83 35.26
CA LEU A 97 12.73 -18.70 36.14
C LEU A 97 13.29 -19.15 37.49
N ILE A 98 12.69 -20.16 38.14
CA ILE A 98 13.19 -20.76 39.39
C ILE A 98 14.65 -21.23 39.24
N ASP A 99 14.94 -22.03 38.21
CA ASP A 99 16.29 -22.53 37.96
C ASP A 99 17.26 -21.41 37.56
N GLY A 100 16.78 -20.37 36.87
CA GLY A 100 17.56 -19.17 36.53
C GLY A 100 17.97 -18.39 37.77
N LEU A 101 16.99 -18.13 38.65
CA LEU A 101 17.14 -17.41 39.91
C LEU A 101 18.08 -18.14 40.88
N LYS A 102 17.85 -19.43 41.14
CA LYS A 102 18.70 -20.25 42.04
C LYS A 102 20.17 -20.24 41.61
N ARG A 103 20.46 -20.37 40.30
CA ARG A 103 21.83 -20.33 39.77
C ARG A 103 22.51 -18.95 39.85
N VAL A 104 21.76 -17.89 40.13
CA VAL A 104 22.29 -16.53 40.37
C VAL A 104 22.45 -16.27 41.87
N GLU A 105 21.61 -16.87 42.72
CA GLU A 105 21.66 -16.80 44.19
C GLU A 105 23.05 -17.17 44.73
N ASP A 106 23.60 -18.32 44.29
CA ASP A 106 24.98 -18.82 44.57
C ASP A 106 26.11 -17.80 44.31
N ILE A 107 25.84 -16.70 43.61
CA ILE A 107 26.84 -15.85 42.96
C ILE A 107 26.71 -14.36 43.36
N VAL A 108 25.65 -13.98 44.08
CA VAL A 108 25.39 -12.59 44.51
C VAL A 108 25.60 -12.38 46.02
N PRO A 109 25.75 -11.12 46.50
CA PRO A 109 25.73 -10.81 47.92
C PRO A 109 24.43 -11.28 48.60
N SER A 110 24.52 -11.75 49.85
CA SER A 110 23.40 -12.33 50.61
C SER A 110 22.19 -11.41 50.81
N SER A 111 22.38 -10.09 50.73
CA SER A 111 21.28 -9.10 50.74
C SER A 111 20.41 -9.18 49.49
N ILE A 112 20.95 -9.62 48.36
CA ILE A 112 20.21 -9.89 47.11
C ILE A 112 19.79 -11.37 47.08
N GLY A 113 20.64 -12.30 47.54
CA GLY A 113 20.29 -13.72 47.64
C GLY A 113 18.99 -13.97 48.43
N SER A 114 18.80 -13.28 49.56
CA SER A 114 17.54 -13.32 50.33
C SER A 114 16.30 -12.91 49.50
N GLN A 115 16.42 -11.87 48.66
CA GLN A 115 15.33 -11.41 47.78
C GLN A 115 15.06 -12.41 46.65
N ILE A 116 16.11 -13.04 46.12
CA ILE A 116 15.98 -14.12 45.14
C ILE A 116 15.24 -15.31 45.77
N LEU A 117 15.59 -15.71 46.99
CA LEU A 117 14.93 -16.81 47.71
C LEU A 117 13.46 -16.52 48.02
N GLU A 118 13.11 -15.27 48.33
CA GLU A 118 11.71 -14.83 48.50
C GLU A 118 10.91 -14.99 47.20
N ILE A 119 11.41 -14.46 46.08
CA ILE A 119 10.76 -14.55 44.76
C ILE A 119 10.69 -16.02 44.27
N VAL A 120 11.71 -16.83 44.55
CA VAL A 120 11.71 -18.27 44.28
C VAL A 120 10.63 -18.99 45.10
N GLY A 121 10.49 -18.64 46.39
CA GLY A 121 9.46 -19.18 47.26
C GLY A 121 8.04 -18.83 46.81
N GLU A 122 7.81 -17.60 46.35
CA GLU A 122 6.55 -17.22 45.70
C GLU A 122 6.31 -18.05 44.44
N LEU A 123 7.28 -18.09 43.52
CA LEU A 123 7.21 -18.83 42.27
C LEU A 123 6.91 -20.31 42.47
N GLU A 124 7.50 -20.96 43.48
CA GLU A 124 7.24 -22.36 43.80
C GLU A 124 5.78 -22.59 44.24
N ASN A 125 5.19 -21.64 44.98
CA ASN A 125 3.81 -21.70 45.44
C ASN A 125 2.76 -21.25 44.40
N THR A 126 3.08 -20.36 43.46
CA THR A 126 2.17 -19.96 42.37
C THR A 126 1.74 -21.17 41.54
N ARG A 127 0.44 -21.38 41.35
CA ARG A 127 -0.10 -22.48 40.53
C ARG A 127 -0.90 -21.91 39.37
N PHE A 128 -0.46 -22.13 38.13
CA PHE A 128 -1.23 -21.74 36.97
C PHE A 128 -2.39 -22.72 36.74
N MET A 129 -3.58 -22.20 36.47
CA MET A 129 -4.73 -22.96 36.00
C MET A 129 -5.50 -22.12 34.98
N LEU A 130 -6.04 -22.77 33.96
CA LEU A 130 -6.94 -22.16 32.98
C LEU A 130 -8.27 -21.84 33.65
N ASP A 131 -8.96 -20.78 33.20
CA ASP A 131 -10.34 -20.55 33.61
C ASP A 131 -11.23 -21.70 33.12
N PRO A 132 -12.12 -22.27 33.96
CA PRO A 132 -12.97 -23.39 33.56
C PRO A 132 -13.90 -23.07 32.39
N SER A 133 -14.37 -21.81 32.26
CA SER A 133 -15.28 -21.40 31.19
C SER A 133 -14.55 -21.09 29.88
N GLU A 134 -13.35 -20.49 29.95
CA GLU A 134 -12.46 -20.36 28.79
C GLU A 134 -12.07 -21.74 28.23
N LYS A 135 -11.79 -22.70 29.12
CA LYS A 135 -11.50 -24.09 28.74
C LYS A 135 -12.71 -24.80 28.13
N GLU A 136 -13.89 -24.71 28.75
CA GLU A 136 -15.12 -25.34 28.23
C GLU A 136 -15.44 -24.88 26.80
N VAL A 137 -15.23 -23.60 26.50
CA VAL A 137 -15.39 -23.04 25.16
C VAL A 137 -14.30 -23.52 24.20
N GLY A 138 -13.05 -23.62 24.66
CA GLY A 138 -11.96 -24.26 23.92
C GLY A 138 -12.29 -25.70 23.53
N ASP A 139 -12.75 -26.51 24.47
CA ASP A 139 -13.15 -27.90 24.26
C ASP A 139 -14.36 -28.03 23.30
N GLN A 140 -15.31 -27.08 23.33
CA GLN A 140 -16.43 -27.01 22.36
C GLN A 140 -15.95 -26.74 20.93
N ILE A 141 -15.04 -25.77 20.74
CA ILE A 141 -14.47 -25.49 19.41
C ILE A 141 -13.56 -26.64 18.94
N ILE A 142 -12.85 -27.30 19.86
CA ILE A 142 -12.07 -28.53 19.56
C ILE A 142 -12.99 -29.67 19.11
N ALA A 143 -14.19 -29.81 19.67
CA ALA A 143 -15.16 -30.81 19.24
C ALA A 143 -15.63 -30.55 17.79
N LEU A 144 -15.99 -29.31 17.44
CA LEU A 144 -16.30 -28.90 16.06
C LEU A 144 -15.13 -29.20 15.10
N LEU A 145 -13.89 -28.84 15.48
CA LEU A 145 -12.66 -29.13 14.70
C LEU A 145 -12.36 -30.63 14.53
N GLN A 146 -13.03 -31.51 15.29
CA GLN A 146 -12.98 -32.97 15.12
C GLN A 146 -14.18 -33.53 14.36
N GLN A 147 -15.33 -32.85 14.38
CA GLN A 147 -16.54 -33.20 13.63
C GLN A 147 -16.39 -32.88 12.14
N GLY A 148 -15.93 -31.67 11.79
CA GLY A 148 -15.63 -31.21 10.42
C GLY A 148 -14.51 -31.98 9.68
N LYS A 149 -14.10 -33.15 10.18
CA LYS A 149 -13.24 -34.15 9.50
C LYS A 149 -14.01 -35.36 9.00
N LYS A 150 -15.35 -35.36 9.04
CA LYS A 150 -16.21 -36.48 8.63
C LYS A 150 -17.38 -36.04 7.75
N PHE A 151 -17.13 -36.06 6.44
CA PHE A 151 -18.11 -36.10 5.34
C PHE A 151 -19.08 -34.91 5.16
N ASP A 152 -19.13 -34.40 3.92
CA ASP A 152 -20.25 -34.40 2.95
C ASP A 152 -21.74 -34.37 3.39
N ASN A 153 -22.11 -34.41 4.67
CA ASN A 153 -23.50 -34.52 5.15
C ASN A 153 -23.62 -34.12 6.64
N CYS A 154 -23.18 -32.90 7.00
CA CYS A 154 -23.53 -32.27 8.28
C CYS A 154 -24.33 -30.98 8.04
N ASN A 155 -25.22 -30.66 8.98
CA ASN A 155 -26.13 -29.52 8.84
C ASN A 155 -25.39 -28.22 9.22
N ASP A 156 -24.86 -27.55 8.20
CA ASP A 156 -23.92 -26.42 8.27
C ASP A 156 -24.27 -25.37 9.33
N ASN A 157 -25.56 -25.03 9.45
CA ASN A 157 -26.06 -24.01 10.37
C ASN A 157 -25.94 -24.41 11.83
N THR A 158 -26.01 -25.70 12.16
CA THR A 158 -25.84 -26.17 13.54
C THR A 158 -24.38 -26.09 13.98
N GLU A 159 -23.42 -26.37 13.10
CA GLU A 159 -21.99 -26.11 13.41
C GLU A 159 -21.73 -24.60 13.55
N LEU A 160 -22.38 -23.79 12.70
CA LEU A 160 -22.28 -22.33 12.73
C LEU A 160 -22.86 -21.71 13.99
N GLU A 161 -24.02 -22.17 14.46
CA GLU A 161 -24.67 -21.72 15.70
C GLU A 161 -23.83 -22.05 16.93
N ILE A 162 -23.31 -23.29 17.02
CA ILE A 162 -22.43 -23.71 18.12
C ILE A 162 -21.14 -22.87 18.11
N PHE A 163 -20.57 -22.59 16.93
CA PHE A 163 -19.39 -21.73 16.80
C PHE A 163 -19.69 -20.26 17.14
N HIS A 164 -20.84 -19.72 16.72
CA HIS A 164 -21.29 -18.36 17.08
C HIS A 164 -21.43 -18.24 18.61
N ARG A 165 -22.14 -19.19 19.24
CA ARG A 165 -22.31 -19.25 20.70
C ARG A 165 -20.96 -19.36 21.44
N ALA A 166 -20.01 -20.13 20.91
CA ALA A 166 -18.65 -20.20 21.44
C ALA A 166 -17.90 -18.86 21.30
N ALA A 167 -17.97 -18.19 20.15
CA ALA A 167 -17.35 -16.88 19.91
C ALA A 167 -17.95 -15.78 20.82
N THR A 168 -19.28 -15.76 20.98
CA THR A 168 -20.00 -14.87 21.89
C THR A 168 -19.58 -15.08 23.35
N ARG A 169 -19.36 -16.33 23.79
CA ARG A 169 -18.79 -16.62 25.13
C ARG A 169 -17.35 -16.12 25.31
N LEU A 170 -16.57 -16.00 24.24
CA LEU A 170 -15.26 -15.32 24.25
C LEU A 170 -15.38 -13.78 24.12
N SER A 171 -16.58 -13.20 24.28
CA SER A 171 -16.87 -11.78 24.07
C SER A 171 -16.55 -11.27 22.66
N ILE A 172 -16.71 -12.13 21.64
CA ILE A 172 -16.70 -11.74 20.23
C ILE A 172 -18.16 -11.51 19.82
N THR A 173 -18.72 -10.37 20.23
CA THR A 173 -20.17 -10.07 20.07
C THR A 173 -20.48 -9.02 19.00
N SER A 174 -19.48 -8.23 18.57
CA SER A 174 -19.70 -7.14 17.62
C SER A 174 -18.82 -7.29 16.38
N SER A 175 -19.33 -6.81 15.24
CA SER A 175 -18.60 -6.72 13.96
C SER A 175 -17.18 -6.13 14.12
N ARG A 176 -16.99 -5.13 14.99
CA ARG A 176 -15.67 -4.54 15.31
C ARG A 176 -14.70 -5.55 15.95
N VAL A 177 -15.16 -6.36 16.92
CA VAL A 177 -14.33 -7.38 17.57
C VAL A 177 -14.12 -8.57 16.63
N ALA A 178 -15.14 -9.00 15.88
CA ALA A 178 -15.00 -10.03 14.85
C ALA A 178 -14.01 -9.64 13.73
N LEU A 179 -13.95 -8.36 13.34
CA LEU A 179 -12.93 -7.82 12.43
C LEU A 179 -11.52 -7.88 13.02
N ALA A 180 -11.35 -7.54 14.30
CA ALA A 180 -10.06 -7.64 14.98
C ALA A 180 -9.60 -9.11 15.09
N GLU A 181 -10.51 -10.03 15.38
CA GLU A 181 -10.24 -11.47 15.47
C GLU A 181 -9.88 -12.07 14.10
N ARG A 182 -10.61 -11.72 13.02
CA ARG A 182 -10.24 -12.13 11.64
C ARG A 182 -8.83 -11.66 11.26
N ARG A 183 -8.41 -10.46 11.69
CA ARG A 183 -7.05 -9.94 11.48
C ARG A 183 -6.01 -10.71 12.31
N ALA A 184 -6.33 -11.10 13.54
CA ALA A 184 -5.46 -11.92 14.39
C ALA A 184 -5.28 -13.35 13.82
N LEU A 185 -6.36 -13.97 13.33
CA LEU A 185 -6.31 -15.27 12.64
C LEU A 185 -5.46 -15.21 11.36
N LYS A 186 -5.60 -14.16 10.52
CA LYS A 186 -4.74 -14.02 9.33
C LYS A 186 -3.25 -13.96 9.70
N LYS A 187 -2.88 -13.13 10.70
CA LYS A 187 -1.50 -13.07 11.22
C LYS A 187 -0.99 -14.42 11.75
N LEU A 188 -1.86 -15.28 12.27
CA LEU A 188 -1.49 -16.62 12.74
C LEU A 188 -1.27 -17.61 11.59
N ILE A 189 -1.96 -17.47 10.45
CA ILE A 189 -1.68 -18.23 9.21
C ILE A 189 -0.29 -17.84 8.71
N ASP A 190 0.00 -16.54 8.63
CA ASP A 190 1.30 -16.03 8.17
C ASP A 190 2.45 -16.49 9.08
N ARG A 191 2.26 -16.48 10.41
CA ARG A 191 3.19 -17.05 11.39
C ARG A 191 3.33 -18.58 11.25
N ALA A 192 2.23 -19.32 11.04
CA ALA A 192 2.27 -20.77 10.86
C ALA A 192 3.06 -21.19 9.60
N ARG A 193 2.91 -20.45 8.49
CA ARG A 193 3.67 -20.64 7.25
C ARG A 193 5.17 -20.41 7.47
N ALA A 194 5.54 -19.33 8.17
CA ALA A 194 6.93 -19.04 8.52
C ALA A 194 7.55 -20.04 9.51
N GLU A 195 6.72 -20.76 10.27
CA GLU A 195 7.11 -21.86 11.18
C GLU A 195 7.04 -23.25 10.49
N GLU A 196 6.67 -23.33 9.22
CA GLU A 196 6.35 -24.56 8.45
C GLU A 196 5.29 -25.49 9.09
N ASP A 197 4.54 -25.01 10.09
CA ASP A 197 3.51 -25.79 10.80
C ASP A 197 2.20 -25.85 10.00
N LYS A 198 2.18 -26.74 9.01
CA LYS A 198 1.01 -27.05 8.17
C LYS A 198 -0.23 -27.42 9.01
N ARG A 199 -0.06 -28.03 10.19
CA ARG A 199 -1.20 -28.42 11.05
C ARG A 199 -1.83 -27.21 11.71
N LYS A 200 -1.02 -26.30 12.23
CA LYS A 200 -1.45 -24.99 12.75
C LYS A 200 -2.07 -24.14 11.66
N GLU A 201 -1.50 -24.11 10.46
CA GLU A 201 -2.09 -23.42 9.31
C GLU A 201 -3.51 -23.92 9.02
N SER A 202 -3.73 -25.23 8.84
CA SER A 202 -5.05 -25.77 8.54
C SER A 202 -6.09 -25.46 9.62
N ILE A 203 -5.71 -25.53 10.91
CA ILE A 203 -6.60 -25.24 12.03
C ILE A 203 -6.98 -23.74 12.04
N VAL A 204 -6.02 -22.83 11.88
CA VAL A 204 -6.28 -21.38 11.86
C VAL A 204 -7.06 -20.97 10.61
N ALA A 205 -6.80 -21.59 9.47
CA ALA A 205 -7.56 -21.36 8.24
C ALA A 205 -9.03 -21.77 8.38
N TYR A 206 -9.34 -22.90 9.04
CA TYR A 206 -10.71 -23.33 9.32
C TYR A 206 -11.42 -22.39 10.31
N LEU A 207 -10.74 -21.96 11.40
CA LEU A 207 -11.27 -20.94 12.31
C LEU A 207 -11.57 -19.62 11.58
N LEU A 208 -10.73 -19.23 10.61
CA LEU A 208 -10.95 -18.04 9.78
C LEU A 208 -12.13 -18.22 8.79
N HIS A 209 -12.38 -19.43 8.29
CA HIS A 209 -13.55 -19.75 7.48
C HIS A 209 -14.84 -19.61 8.31
N LEU A 210 -14.93 -20.25 9.48
CA LEU A 210 -16.09 -20.12 10.37
C LEU A 210 -16.33 -18.66 10.81
N MET A 211 -15.27 -17.90 11.13
CA MET A 211 -15.36 -16.46 11.42
C MET A 211 -15.77 -15.58 10.23
N ARG A 212 -15.67 -16.06 8.99
CA ARG A 212 -16.29 -15.39 7.82
C ARG A 212 -17.76 -15.75 7.72
N LYS A 213 -18.12 -17.03 7.85
CA LYS A 213 -19.50 -17.52 7.73
C LYS A 213 -20.41 -16.91 8.83
N CYS A 214 -19.94 -16.81 10.08
CA CYS A 214 -20.65 -16.10 11.16
C CYS A 214 -20.74 -14.57 10.99
N SER A 215 -20.09 -13.96 9.99
CA SER A 215 -20.05 -12.49 9.89
C SER A 215 -21.37 -11.83 9.47
N LYS A 216 -22.38 -12.64 9.09
CA LYS A 216 -23.78 -12.21 8.94
C LYS A 216 -24.46 -12.06 10.31
N LEU A 217 -24.26 -13.00 11.24
CA LEU A 217 -24.90 -13.04 12.56
C LEU A 217 -24.51 -11.83 13.43
N PHE A 218 -23.21 -11.47 13.46
CA PHE A 218 -22.69 -10.29 14.15
C PHE A 218 -23.14 -8.91 13.59
N ARG A 219 -24.18 -8.88 12.77
CA ARG A 219 -24.89 -7.68 12.29
C ARG A 219 -26.34 -7.57 12.80
N SER A 220 -26.93 -8.66 13.31
CA SER A 220 -28.35 -8.73 13.68
C SER A 220 -28.62 -8.25 15.12
N GLU A 221 -27.70 -8.47 16.06
CA GLU A 221 -27.85 -8.13 17.48
C GLU A 221 -27.74 -6.61 17.80
N ILE A 222 -28.27 -5.72 16.95
CA ILE A 222 -28.32 -4.26 17.18
C ILE A 222 -29.70 -3.68 16.87
N LEU A 223 -30.64 -3.96 17.77
CA LEU A 223 -31.75 -3.05 18.10
C LEU A 223 -31.69 -2.78 19.61
N ASP A 224 -31.77 -1.51 19.97
CA ASP A 224 -31.91 -0.94 21.32
C ASP A 224 -30.98 -1.44 22.44
N GLU A 225 -29.84 -0.76 22.64
CA GLU A 225 -29.78 0.32 23.66
C GLU A 225 -28.43 1.09 23.63
N ASN A 226 -28.47 2.28 24.23
CA ASN A 226 -27.40 3.24 24.50
C ASN A 226 -25.93 2.78 24.37
N ASP A 227 -25.18 3.43 23.45
CA ASP A 227 -24.07 4.28 23.91
C ASP A 227 -23.78 5.42 22.92
N SER A 228 -23.64 6.65 23.42
CA SER A 228 -23.39 7.84 22.60
C SER A 228 -22.06 8.51 22.96
N GLN A 229 -21.01 8.30 22.16
CA GLN A 229 -19.84 9.20 22.01
C GLN A 229 -18.96 8.70 20.83
N GLY A 230 -18.82 9.50 19.76
CA GLY A 230 -17.74 9.32 18.77
C GLY A 230 -18.14 9.20 17.28
N SER A 231 -18.07 10.34 16.56
CA SER A 231 -17.88 10.45 15.10
C SER A 231 -18.94 9.90 14.14
N TYR A 232 -19.78 10.80 13.61
CA TYR A 232 -20.56 10.58 12.38
C TYR A 232 -19.68 10.63 11.11
N PRO A 233 -19.94 9.79 10.10
CA PRO A 233 -19.64 10.06 8.70
C PRO A 233 -20.90 10.60 8.00
N CYS A 234 -20.88 11.86 7.55
CA CYS A 234 -22.05 12.48 6.92
C CYS A 234 -22.22 12.10 5.44
N SER A 235 -23.47 11.91 5.01
CA SER A 235 -23.91 12.18 3.63
C SER A 235 -24.73 13.49 3.62
N PRO A 236 -24.75 14.27 2.53
CA PRO A 236 -25.33 15.61 2.53
C PRO A 236 -26.86 15.60 2.30
N THR A 237 -27.56 16.56 2.93
CA THR A 237 -28.93 16.98 2.55
C THR A 237 -29.09 18.47 2.87
N VAL A 238 -29.90 19.19 2.09
CA VAL A 238 -29.83 20.65 1.95
C VAL A 238 -30.86 21.41 2.79
N GLN A 239 -30.38 22.26 3.72
CA GLN A 239 -30.98 23.52 4.25
C GLN A 239 -30.13 24.05 5.43
N GLY A 240 -30.07 25.34 5.78
CA GLY A 240 -30.58 26.56 5.12
C GLY A 240 -30.74 27.75 6.10
N PHE A 241 -29.98 28.85 5.87
CA PHE A 241 -30.12 30.23 6.44
C PHE A 241 -29.62 30.58 7.89
N ASN A 242 -28.67 31.54 7.90
CA ASN A 242 -28.44 32.76 8.73
C ASN A 242 -28.23 32.78 10.28
N GLU A 243 -27.14 33.49 10.67
CA GLU A 243 -26.99 34.65 11.62
C GLU A 243 -27.70 34.61 13.01
N ASP A 244 -27.16 35.10 14.15
CA ASP A 244 -26.10 36.11 14.45
C ASP A 244 -25.56 35.94 15.92
N ARG A 245 -24.54 36.73 16.32
CA ARG A 245 -24.13 37.21 17.68
C ARG A 245 -24.41 36.41 18.98
N GLY A 246 -23.40 36.31 19.86
CA GLY A 246 -23.63 35.99 21.29
C GLY A 246 -22.41 36.02 22.24
N SER A 247 -21.88 37.20 22.60
CA SER A 247 -20.72 37.36 23.52
C SER A 247 -21.05 37.19 25.02
N GLY A 248 -20.10 36.68 25.85
CA GLY A 248 -19.89 37.23 27.20
C GLY A 248 -19.53 36.30 28.39
N HIS A 249 -18.26 36.35 28.83
CA HIS A 249 -17.74 36.08 30.19
C HIS A 249 -17.91 34.65 30.83
N GLY A 250 -17.08 34.22 31.79
CA GLY A 250 -15.81 34.77 32.31
C GLY A 250 -15.37 34.20 33.68
N PHE A 251 -14.06 34.22 33.96
CA PHE A 251 -13.36 33.79 35.21
C PHE A 251 -13.34 32.27 35.54
N GLY A 252 -12.29 31.69 36.13
CA GLY A 252 -10.94 32.23 36.45
C GLY A 252 -10.16 31.39 37.50
N ARG A 253 -8.81 31.49 37.52
CA ARG A 253 -7.77 30.68 38.25
C ARG A 253 -7.20 29.53 37.38
N GLN A 254 -5.94 29.46 36.92
CA GLN A 254 -4.66 30.14 37.31
C GLN A 254 -4.20 29.78 38.75
N LEU A 255 -2.97 29.33 39.07
CA LEU A 255 -1.66 29.19 38.37
C LEU A 255 -0.89 27.95 38.95
N SER A 256 0.27 27.48 38.44
CA SER A 256 0.72 27.08 37.09
C SER A 256 2.20 26.57 37.09
N ARG A 257 2.65 25.96 35.97
CA ARG A 257 4.03 25.99 35.40
C ARG A 257 5.06 24.88 35.76
N PHE A 258 5.74 24.40 34.69
CA PHE A 258 6.87 23.45 34.60
C PHE A 258 6.58 22.01 35.09
N GLY A 259 7.04 20.95 34.42
CA GLY A 259 7.78 20.74 33.16
C GLY A 259 8.23 19.27 33.15
N SER A 260 8.60 18.55 32.10
CA SER A 260 9.00 18.79 30.71
C SER A 260 9.67 17.45 30.30
N LEU A 261 9.72 17.08 29.01
CA LEU A 261 10.34 15.84 28.49
C LEU A 261 9.57 14.54 28.81
N ASN A 262 9.61 13.51 27.96
CA ASN A 262 9.64 13.51 26.49
C ASN A 262 9.28 12.10 26.02
N ASP A 263 8.27 11.94 25.18
CA ASP A 263 8.02 10.64 24.56
C ASP A 263 7.74 10.72 23.06
N LYS A 264 8.08 9.64 22.35
CA LYS A 264 8.28 9.63 20.89
C LYS A 264 7.11 8.94 20.19
N PRO A 265 6.36 9.61 19.29
CA PRO A 265 5.67 8.88 18.25
C PRO A 265 6.73 8.30 17.30
N MET A 266 6.87 6.98 17.24
CA MET A 266 7.65 6.35 16.17
C MET A 266 7.00 6.58 14.81
N ASN A 267 7.85 6.72 13.79
CA ASN A 267 7.49 7.06 12.42
C ASN A 267 6.24 6.33 11.88
N SER A 268 5.35 7.09 11.23
CA SER A 268 4.38 6.55 10.29
C SER A 268 5.07 5.65 9.25
N ILE A 269 4.47 4.49 8.98
CA ILE A 269 4.76 3.68 7.79
C ILE A 269 3.64 3.93 6.80
N ASN A 270 3.91 4.74 5.77
CA ASN A 270 2.93 5.02 4.73
C ASN A 270 2.75 3.81 3.79
N SER A 271 1.50 3.34 3.72
CA SER A 271 0.81 2.86 2.51
C SER A 271 1.59 2.10 1.42
N GLY A 272 1.43 0.78 1.43
CA GLY A 272 0.55 0.15 0.42
C GLY A 272 1.04 -0.03 -1.03
N GLN A 273 2.25 0.35 -1.41
CA GLN A 273 2.82 -0.06 -2.71
C GLN A 273 3.62 -1.36 -2.58
N MET A 274 3.28 -2.38 -3.39
CA MET A 274 4.18 -3.50 -3.62
C MET A 274 5.29 -3.05 -4.59
N PRO A 275 6.57 -3.14 -4.22
CA PRO A 275 7.68 -2.83 -5.13
C PRO A 275 7.76 -3.85 -6.27
N VAL A 276 8.05 -3.35 -7.47
CA VAL A 276 8.07 -4.13 -8.71
C VAL A 276 9.50 -4.60 -9.02
N PRO A 277 9.75 -5.91 -9.26
CA PRO A 277 11.11 -6.41 -9.47
C PRO A 277 11.70 -5.98 -10.83
N PRO A 278 13.02 -5.65 -10.89
CA PRO A 278 13.74 -5.41 -12.14
C PRO A 278 13.58 -6.54 -13.15
N GLU A 279 13.61 -6.21 -14.45
CA GLU A 279 13.33 -7.17 -15.52
C GLU A 279 14.38 -8.30 -15.57
N GLU A 280 15.63 -8.02 -15.18
CA GLU A 280 16.73 -8.97 -15.10
C GLU A 280 16.52 -10.07 -14.05
N LEU A 281 15.57 -9.86 -13.13
CA LEU A 281 15.21 -10.81 -12.07
C LEU A 281 13.96 -11.65 -12.44
N ARG A 282 13.25 -11.31 -13.52
CA ARG A 282 12.05 -12.02 -13.97
C ARG A 282 12.35 -13.02 -15.08
N CYS A 283 11.59 -14.10 -15.16
CA CYS A 283 11.69 -15.04 -16.26
C CYS A 283 11.11 -14.42 -17.54
N PRO A 284 11.84 -14.41 -18.67
CA PRO A 284 11.31 -13.90 -19.94
C PRO A 284 10.17 -14.74 -20.58
N ILE A 285 9.75 -15.85 -19.95
CA ILE A 285 8.61 -16.68 -20.39
C ILE A 285 7.37 -16.38 -19.54
N SER A 286 7.47 -16.50 -18.21
CA SER A 286 6.32 -16.30 -17.30
C SER A 286 6.16 -14.86 -16.81
N LEU A 287 7.12 -13.97 -17.09
CA LEU A 287 7.20 -12.58 -16.63
C LEU A 287 7.19 -12.37 -15.10
N GLN A 288 7.26 -13.47 -14.33
CA GLN A 288 7.31 -13.51 -12.87
C GLN A 288 8.75 -13.59 -12.34
N LEU A 289 8.95 -13.21 -11.08
CA LEU A 289 10.22 -13.29 -10.36
C LEU A 289 10.72 -14.75 -10.27
N MET A 290 11.98 -15.01 -10.63
CA MET A 290 12.49 -16.40 -10.73
C MET A 290 12.74 -17.05 -9.36
N CYS A 291 12.31 -18.29 -9.18
CA CYS A 291 12.61 -19.15 -8.03
C CYS A 291 13.92 -19.93 -8.23
N ASP A 292 14.07 -20.61 -9.37
CA ASP A 292 15.32 -21.29 -9.76
C ASP A 292 15.83 -20.77 -11.11
N PRO A 293 16.48 -19.59 -11.11
CA PRO A 293 17.05 -19.02 -12.32
C PRO A 293 18.16 -19.90 -12.89
N VAL A 294 18.02 -20.31 -14.15
CA VAL A 294 19.00 -21.10 -14.92
C VAL A 294 19.41 -20.38 -16.21
N ILE A 295 20.70 -20.46 -16.55
CA ILE A 295 21.26 -19.98 -17.81
C ILE A 295 21.19 -21.08 -18.87
N ILE A 296 20.78 -20.70 -20.08
CA ILE A 296 20.85 -21.55 -21.29
C ILE A 296 22.02 -21.14 -22.19
N ALA A 297 22.30 -21.90 -23.25
CA ALA A 297 23.47 -21.71 -24.12
C ALA A 297 23.57 -20.33 -24.83
N SER A 298 22.49 -19.54 -24.87
CA SER A 298 22.50 -18.13 -25.35
C SER A 298 22.96 -17.11 -24.30
N GLY A 299 23.28 -17.54 -23.07
CA GLY A 299 23.62 -16.67 -21.94
C GLY A 299 22.43 -16.02 -21.24
N GLN A 300 21.21 -16.20 -21.76
CA GLN A 300 19.98 -15.69 -21.14
C GLN A 300 19.55 -16.57 -19.95
N THR A 301 18.95 -15.94 -18.93
CA THR A 301 18.48 -16.61 -17.70
C THR A 301 16.95 -16.72 -17.70
N TYR A 302 16.43 -17.86 -17.24
CA TYR A 302 15.00 -18.18 -17.16
C TYR A 302 14.68 -18.91 -15.86
N GLU A 303 13.42 -18.93 -15.44
CA GLU A 303 12.93 -19.90 -14.47
C GLU A 303 13.06 -21.32 -15.05
N ARG A 304 13.62 -22.25 -14.26
CA ARG A 304 13.84 -23.65 -14.65
C ARG A 304 12.61 -24.28 -15.28
N VAL A 305 11.48 -24.30 -14.57
CA VAL A 305 10.30 -25.06 -15.02
C VAL A 305 9.69 -24.50 -16.31
N CYS A 306 9.87 -23.20 -16.58
CA CYS A 306 9.44 -22.57 -17.81
C CYS A 306 10.32 -22.99 -19.01
N ILE A 307 11.64 -23.03 -18.84
CA ILE A 307 12.58 -23.33 -19.94
C ILE A 307 12.78 -24.84 -20.15
N GLU A 308 12.65 -25.66 -19.10
CA GLU A 308 12.57 -27.13 -19.22
C GLU A 308 11.34 -27.53 -20.04
N LYS A 309 10.18 -26.87 -19.82
CA LYS A 309 8.99 -27.09 -20.64
C LYS A 309 9.18 -26.63 -22.10
N TRP A 310 9.72 -25.43 -22.32
CA TRP A 310 10.00 -24.94 -23.68
C TRP A 310 10.85 -25.93 -24.50
N PHE A 311 11.80 -26.61 -23.84
CA PHE A 311 12.60 -27.67 -24.48
C PHE A 311 11.86 -29.02 -24.60
N SER A 312 10.97 -29.39 -23.67
CA SER A 312 10.13 -30.61 -23.81
C SER A 312 9.10 -30.49 -24.93
N ASP A 313 8.60 -29.28 -25.18
CA ASP A 313 7.64 -28.96 -26.24
C ASP A 313 8.31 -28.94 -27.64
N GLY A 314 9.62 -29.21 -27.71
CA GLY A 314 10.38 -29.46 -28.94
C GLY A 314 11.19 -28.28 -29.48
N HIS A 315 11.15 -27.12 -28.82
CA HIS A 315 11.86 -25.92 -29.28
C HIS A 315 13.37 -26.00 -28.97
N ASN A 316 14.21 -25.75 -29.98
CA ASN A 316 15.67 -25.67 -29.84
C ASN A 316 16.22 -24.23 -29.94
N THR A 317 15.35 -23.23 -29.74
CA THR A 317 15.67 -21.81 -29.81
C THR A 317 15.60 -21.13 -28.44
N CYS A 318 16.29 -20.00 -28.29
CA CYS A 318 16.20 -19.12 -27.13
C CYS A 318 14.90 -18.28 -27.18
N PRO A 319 13.97 -18.37 -26.21
CA PRO A 319 12.70 -17.61 -26.25
C PRO A 319 12.89 -16.10 -26.43
N LYS A 320 13.78 -15.46 -25.66
CA LYS A 320 13.99 -13.99 -25.68
C LYS A 320 14.75 -13.48 -26.92
N THR A 321 15.50 -14.33 -27.63
CA THR A 321 16.33 -13.88 -28.78
C THR A 321 16.04 -14.59 -30.10
N GLN A 322 15.19 -15.61 -30.11
CA GLN A 322 14.83 -16.48 -31.23
C GLN A 322 16.02 -17.15 -31.97
N GLN A 323 17.21 -17.12 -31.36
CA GLN A 323 18.41 -17.76 -31.89
C GLN A 323 18.44 -19.25 -31.56
N GLN A 324 18.89 -20.07 -32.51
CA GLN A 324 19.06 -21.51 -32.30
C GLN A 324 20.18 -21.80 -31.28
N LEU A 325 19.92 -22.71 -30.36
CA LEU A 325 20.84 -23.07 -29.27
C LEU A 325 21.77 -24.21 -29.71
N PRO A 326 23.08 -24.14 -29.44
CA PRO A 326 24.01 -25.24 -29.74
C PRO A 326 23.83 -26.46 -28.81
N HIS A 327 23.21 -26.28 -27.64
CA HIS A 327 22.84 -27.33 -26.70
C HIS A 327 21.76 -26.84 -25.72
N LEU A 328 20.99 -27.76 -25.15
CA LEU A 328 19.83 -27.49 -24.27
C LEU A 328 20.15 -27.63 -22.78
N SER A 329 21.43 -27.65 -22.39
CA SER A 329 21.85 -27.82 -20.99
C SER A 329 21.56 -26.58 -20.14
N LEU A 330 21.03 -26.79 -18.93
CA LEU A 330 20.67 -25.73 -17.99
C LEU A 330 21.72 -25.59 -16.89
N THR A 331 22.24 -24.38 -16.69
CA THR A 331 23.25 -24.08 -15.65
C THR A 331 22.64 -23.21 -14.55
N PRO A 332 22.60 -23.64 -13.27
CA PRO A 332 22.05 -22.84 -12.17
C PRO A 332 22.73 -21.47 -12.01
N ASN A 333 21.95 -20.39 -12.01
CA ASN A 333 22.44 -19.02 -11.90
C ASN A 333 22.34 -18.54 -10.44
N ASN A 334 23.22 -19.08 -9.59
CA ASN A 334 23.29 -18.73 -8.16
C ASN A 334 23.52 -17.23 -7.91
N CYS A 335 24.13 -16.51 -8.86
CA CYS A 335 24.32 -15.06 -8.76
C CYS A 335 22.99 -14.31 -8.88
N VAL A 336 22.17 -14.61 -9.89
CA VAL A 336 20.82 -14.04 -9.99
C VAL A 336 19.92 -14.51 -8.85
N LYS A 337 20.03 -15.77 -8.41
CA LYS A 337 19.29 -16.29 -7.24
C LYS A 337 19.61 -15.49 -5.95
N GLY A 338 20.87 -15.11 -5.75
CA GLY A 338 21.29 -14.23 -4.65
C GLY A 338 20.81 -12.78 -4.80
N LEU A 339 20.78 -12.24 -6.02
CA LEU A 339 20.22 -10.90 -6.29
C LEU A 339 18.70 -10.87 -6.06
N ILE A 340 17.98 -11.94 -6.40
CA ILE A 340 16.55 -12.10 -6.12
C ILE A 340 16.30 -12.14 -4.62
N ALA A 341 17.04 -12.96 -3.87
CA ALA A 341 16.92 -13.03 -2.42
C ALA A 341 17.16 -11.67 -1.74
N SER A 342 18.23 -10.95 -2.13
CA SER A 342 18.53 -9.63 -1.56
C SER A 342 17.55 -8.55 -2.02
N TRP A 343 17.01 -8.64 -3.25
CA TRP A 343 15.93 -7.76 -3.69
C TRP A 343 14.67 -8.00 -2.85
N CYS A 344 14.24 -9.25 -2.66
CA CYS A 344 13.09 -9.60 -1.81
C CYS A 344 13.22 -9.06 -0.38
N GLU A 345 14.37 -9.30 0.25
CA GLU A 345 14.71 -8.83 1.60
C GLU A 345 14.58 -7.31 1.75
N GLN A 346 15.14 -6.54 0.80
CA GLN A 346 15.07 -5.07 0.81
C GLN A 346 13.66 -4.52 0.55
N ASN A 347 12.76 -5.33 0.01
CA ASN A 347 11.46 -4.92 -0.53
C ASN A 347 10.26 -5.54 0.21
N GLY A 348 10.49 -6.32 1.26
CA GLY A 348 9.44 -6.96 2.06
C GLY A 348 8.59 -7.99 1.30
N THR A 349 9.05 -8.43 0.12
CA THR A 349 8.36 -9.46 -0.67
C THR A 349 8.90 -10.84 -0.31
N GLN A 350 8.04 -11.86 -0.34
CA GLN A 350 8.47 -13.23 -0.09
C GLN A 350 9.36 -13.70 -1.24
N ILE A 351 10.50 -14.33 -0.91
CA ILE A 351 11.30 -15.07 -1.89
C ILE A 351 10.40 -16.16 -2.49
N PRO A 352 10.25 -16.26 -3.82
CA PRO A 352 9.44 -17.31 -4.44
C PRO A 352 9.92 -18.69 -3.97
N SER A 353 9.06 -19.42 -3.27
CA SER A 353 9.27 -20.83 -2.95
C SER A 353 8.95 -21.69 -4.18
N GLY A 354 9.49 -22.92 -4.21
CA GLY A 354 9.39 -23.79 -5.38
C GLY A 354 7.95 -24.21 -5.73
N PRO A 355 7.72 -24.76 -6.94
CA PRO A 355 6.38 -25.12 -7.40
C PRO A 355 5.63 -26.05 -6.42
N PRO A 356 4.33 -25.83 -6.19
CA PRO A 356 3.54 -26.70 -5.32
C PRO A 356 3.36 -28.09 -5.93
N GLU A 357 3.44 -29.13 -5.09
CA GLU A 357 3.19 -30.53 -5.48
C GLU A 357 1.67 -30.83 -5.61
N SER A 358 1.01 -30.17 -6.55
CA SER A 358 -0.38 -30.46 -6.94
C SER A 358 -0.57 -30.19 -8.43
N GLN A 359 -0.88 -31.24 -9.20
CA GLN A 359 -1.16 -31.14 -10.63
C GLN A 359 -2.59 -30.65 -10.85
N ASP A 360 -2.74 -29.39 -11.29
CA ASP A 360 -3.99 -28.89 -11.87
C ASP A 360 -3.75 -28.35 -13.29
N LEU A 361 -4.64 -28.71 -14.21
CA LEU A 361 -4.43 -28.55 -15.67
C LEU A 361 -4.57 -27.11 -16.18
N ASP A 362 -5.09 -26.19 -15.36
CA ASP A 362 -5.49 -24.85 -15.82
C ASP A 362 -4.37 -23.81 -15.78
N TYR A 363 -3.29 -24.02 -15.00
CA TYR A 363 -2.13 -23.10 -14.97
C TYR A 363 -1.48 -22.91 -16.36
N TRP A 364 -1.56 -23.91 -17.23
CA TRP A 364 -0.91 -23.89 -18.55
C TRP A 364 -1.79 -23.38 -19.70
N ARG A 365 -3.11 -23.24 -19.51
CA ARG A 365 -4.04 -22.92 -20.62
C ARG A 365 -4.00 -21.44 -21.03
N LEU A 366 -3.50 -20.56 -20.16
CA LEU A 366 -3.45 -19.10 -20.37
C LEU A 366 -2.16 -18.59 -21.04
N ALA A 367 -1.14 -19.44 -21.25
CA ALA A 367 0.21 -19.01 -21.61
C ALA A 367 0.67 -19.36 -23.05
N LEU A 368 -0.12 -20.10 -23.82
CA LEU A 368 0.29 -20.71 -25.10
C LEU A 368 -0.83 -20.68 -26.17
N SER A 369 -1.61 -19.61 -26.25
CA SER A 369 -2.67 -19.46 -27.25
C SER A 369 -2.64 -18.12 -27.95
N ASP A 370 -1.58 -17.89 -28.71
CA ASP A 370 -1.64 -16.98 -29.87
C ASP A 370 -0.63 -17.41 -30.97
N SER A 371 -1.00 -17.19 -32.24
CA SER A 371 -0.32 -17.66 -33.48
C SER A 371 -0.25 -19.21 -33.69
N GLU A 372 -0.41 -19.79 -34.89
CA GLU A 372 -0.77 -19.22 -36.19
C GLU A 372 -1.41 -20.23 -37.20
N SER A 373 -2.56 -19.84 -37.77
CA SER A 373 -2.94 -20.03 -39.20
C SER A 373 -3.37 -21.39 -39.85
N THR A 374 -4.38 -21.27 -40.72
CA THR A 374 -4.75 -22.08 -41.92
C THR A 374 -5.38 -23.50 -41.84
N LYS A 375 -6.60 -23.60 -42.41
CA LYS A 375 -7.17 -24.69 -43.26
C LYS A 375 -7.21 -26.13 -42.68
N SER A 376 -8.34 -26.86 -42.60
CA SER A 376 -9.52 -26.83 -43.50
C SER A 376 -10.68 -27.76 -43.04
N GLN A 377 -11.90 -27.44 -43.48
CA GLN A 377 -13.09 -28.26 -43.78
C GLN A 377 -13.49 -29.54 -42.99
N SER A 378 -14.83 -29.66 -42.84
CA SER A 378 -15.64 -30.90 -42.82
C SER A 378 -15.72 -31.74 -41.52
N VAL A 379 -16.78 -32.51 -41.22
CA VAL A 379 -18.26 -32.33 -41.35
C VAL A 379 -18.95 -33.51 -40.63
N ASN A 380 -20.19 -33.34 -40.11
CA ASN A 380 -21.09 -34.40 -39.58
C ASN A 380 -20.64 -35.15 -38.30
N SER A 381 -21.50 -35.89 -37.57
CA SER A 381 -22.97 -35.85 -37.31
C SER A 381 -23.34 -36.96 -36.29
N ILE A 382 -24.60 -36.99 -35.81
CA ILE A 382 -25.27 -38.07 -35.03
C ILE A 382 -24.75 -38.22 -33.57
N GLY A 383 -25.56 -38.47 -32.54
CA GLY A 383 -27.04 -38.64 -32.42
C GLY A 383 -27.45 -38.53 -30.93
N SER A 384 -28.69 -38.15 -30.58
CA SER A 384 -29.90 -39.03 -30.48
C SER A 384 -29.77 -40.19 -29.47
N CYS A 385 -30.78 -40.54 -28.64
CA CYS A 385 -32.17 -40.08 -28.60
C CYS A 385 -32.95 -40.51 -27.31
N LYS A 386 -33.95 -39.69 -26.90
CA LYS A 386 -35.32 -40.03 -26.43
C LYS A 386 -35.56 -41.00 -25.22
N LEU A 387 -36.73 -41.07 -24.56
CA LEU A 387 -37.91 -40.20 -24.29
C LEU A 387 -38.97 -41.04 -23.51
N LYS A 388 -39.51 -40.56 -22.37
CA LYS A 388 -40.82 -40.94 -21.74
C LYS A 388 -40.97 -40.21 -20.39
N GLY A 389 -42.12 -39.64 -19.98
CA GLY A 389 -43.36 -39.33 -20.71
C GLY A 389 -44.63 -39.95 -20.12
N ILE A 390 -45.35 -39.22 -19.26
CA ILE A 390 -46.75 -39.47 -18.83
C ILE A 390 -47.50 -38.11 -18.86
N LYS A 391 -48.79 -38.12 -19.21
CA LYS A 391 -49.65 -36.92 -19.35
C LYS A 391 -51.13 -37.28 -19.17
N ILE A 392 -51.86 -36.57 -18.29
CA ILE A 392 -53.34 -36.58 -18.18
C ILE A 392 -53.79 -35.12 -17.93
N VAL A 393 -55.01 -34.76 -18.36
CA VAL A 393 -55.54 -33.39 -18.61
C VAL A 393 -57.10 -33.44 -18.48
N PRO A 394 -57.86 -32.34 -18.62
CA PRO A 394 -58.14 -31.20 -17.71
C PRO A 394 -59.58 -31.25 -17.11
N LEU A 395 -60.07 -30.14 -16.53
CA LEU A 395 -61.48 -29.74 -16.62
C LEU A 395 -61.64 -28.20 -16.58
N GLU A 396 -62.69 -27.65 -17.18
CA GLU A 396 -62.98 -26.20 -17.32
C GLU A 396 -64.44 -25.89 -16.89
N GLU A 397 -64.75 -24.64 -16.51
CA GLU A 397 -65.67 -23.73 -17.22
C GLU A 397 -66.13 -22.49 -16.38
N ASN A 398 -66.22 -21.33 -17.06
CA ASN A 398 -67.13 -20.16 -16.87
C ASN A 398 -67.34 -19.54 -15.46
N GLY A 399 -67.24 -18.22 -15.23
CA GLY A 399 -66.99 -17.02 -16.08
C GLY A 399 -66.59 -15.82 -15.18
N THR A 400 -66.90 -14.53 -15.41
CA THR A 400 -67.73 -13.79 -16.39
C THR A 400 -67.26 -12.30 -16.44
N THR A 401 -67.68 -11.50 -17.44
CA THR A 401 -67.22 -10.12 -17.72
C THR A 401 -67.70 -8.99 -16.79
N VAL A 402 -66.86 -7.96 -16.60
CA VAL A 402 -67.16 -6.52 -16.83
C VAL A 402 -65.86 -5.78 -17.18
N VAL A 403 -65.94 -4.63 -17.84
CA VAL A 403 -64.80 -3.80 -18.29
C VAL A 403 -64.78 -2.47 -17.55
N GLU A 404 -63.62 -2.04 -17.04
CA GLU A 404 -63.19 -0.63 -17.14
C GLU A 404 -61.68 -0.45 -16.94
N ARG A 405 -61.19 0.80 -16.98
CA ARG A 405 -59.77 1.17 -17.17
C ARG A 405 -59.21 2.02 -16.02
N GLN A 406 -57.88 1.97 -15.95
CA GLN A 406 -56.96 2.98 -15.41
C GLN A 406 -56.74 3.07 -13.89
N ASN A 407 -55.48 3.39 -13.58
CA ASN A 407 -54.90 3.85 -12.33
C ASN A 407 -54.92 2.86 -11.15
N THR A 408 -53.82 2.14 -11.01
CA THR A 408 -53.37 1.61 -9.72
C THR A 408 -51.87 1.87 -9.60
N GLU A 409 -51.48 2.54 -8.52
CA GLU A 409 -50.09 2.83 -8.19
C GLU A 409 -49.50 1.59 -7.49
N GLU A 410 -48.90 0.67 -8.25
CA GLU A 410 -48.32 -0.53 -7.67
C GLU A 410 -46.94 -0.23 -7.04
N SER A 411 -47.00 0.12 -5.76
CA SER A 411 -45.87 0.12 -4.84
C SER A 411 -45.34 -1.31 -4.66
N PHE A 412 -44.14 -1.60 -5.15
CA PHE A 412 -43.54 -2.93 -4.98
C PHE A 412 -42.70 -3.03 -3.71
N VAL A 413 -43.43 -3.25 -2.60
CA VAL A 413 -43.05 -4.05 -1.42
C VAL A 413 -41.67 -3.76 -0.78
N SER A 414 -41.70 -3.12 0.39
CA SER A 414 -40.90 -3.60 1.53
C SER A 414 -41.64 -4.76 2.20
N ASP A 415 -40.92 -5.78 2.63
CA ASP A 415 -40.94 -6.38 3.98
C ASP A 415 -39.97 -7.58 4.00
N ASP A 416 -39.68 -8.10 5.20
CA ASP A 416 -38.53 -8.96 5.51
C ASP A 416 -38.80 -10.48 5.41
N ASP A 417 -37.73 -11.26 5.67
CA ASP A 417 -37.67 -12.67 6.10
C ASP A 417 -38.49 -13.75 5.37
N ASP A 418 -37.79 -14.60 4.60
CA ASP A 418 -37.63 -16.02 4.99
C ASP A 418 -36.54 -16.76 4.17
N ASP A 419 -35.74 -17.56 4.90
CA ASP A 419 -34.88 -18.69 4.48
C ASP A 419 -33.78 -18.57 3.40
N GLU A 420 -32.93 -19.62 3.36
CA GLU A 420 -31.65 -19.71 2.66
C GLU A 420 -31.74 -20.59 1.38
N ASP A 421 -30.95 -20.27 0.34
CA ASP A 421 -30.12 -21.30 -0.31
C ASP A 421 -28.94 -20.71 -1.12
N SER A 422 -27.76 -21.34 -0.97
CA SER A 422 -26.58 -21.32 -1.86
C SER A 422 -25.88 -19.98 -2.22
N ASP A 423 -24.55 -20.07 -2.42
CA ASP A 423 -23.78 -19.00 -3.10
C ASP A 423 -24.16 -18.88 -4.60
N ILE A 424 -24.79 -19.90 -5.19
CA ILE A 424 -25.25 -19.91 -6.59
C ILE A 424 -26.25 -18.76 -6.80
N HIS A 425 -27.19 -18.58 -5.89
CA HIS A 425 -28.23 -17.56 -5.99
C HIS A 425 -27.66 -16.13 -5.92
N VAL A 426 -26.49 -15.92 -5.28
CA VAL A 426 -25.77 -14.64 -5.30
C VAL A 426 -25.16 -14.38 -6.68
N LEU A 427 -24.60 -15.40 -7.33
CA LEU A 427 -24.04 -15.28 -8.69
C LEU A 427 -25.13 -15.07 -9.74
N GLU A 428 -26.26 -15.76 -9.61
CA GLU A 428 -27.46 -15.53 -10.42
C GLU A 428 -27.96 -14.08 -10.25
N ARG A 429 -28.07 -13.58 -9.02
CA ARG A 429 -28.46 -12.19 -8.75
C ARG A 429 -27.52 -11.15 -9.36
N TYR A 430 -26.22 -11.45 -9.48
CA TYR A 430 -25.31 -10.61 -10.26
C TYR A 430 -25.58 -10.75 -11.76
N GLN A 431 -25.78 -11.98 -12.27
CA GLN A 431 -26.11 -12.22 -13.67
C GLN A 431 -27.42 -11.52 -14.10
N ASP A 432 -28.41 -11.41 -13.22
CA ASP A 432 -29.64 -10.64 -13.42
C ASP A 432 -29.35 -9.14 -13.56
N LEU A 433 -28.55 -8.57 -12.64
CA LEU A 433 -28.14 -7.16 -12.68
C LEU A 433 -27.37 -6.84 -13.97
N LEU A 434 -26.52 -7.76 -14.43
CA LEU A 434 -25.82 -7.65 -15.71
C LEU A 434 -26.78 -7.75 -16.91
N THR A 435 -27.74 -8.68 -16.87
CA THR A 435 -28.75 -8.86 -17.91
C THR A 435 -29.59 -7.59 -18.06
N ILE A 436 -30.16 -7.06 -16.98
CA ILE A 436 -30.95 -5.82 -16.99
C ILE A 436 -30.10 -4.62 -17.48
N LEU A 437 -28.84 -4.51 -17.06
CA LEU A 437 -27.94 -3.43 -17.50
C LEU A 437 -27.64 -3.47 -19.01
N ASN A 438 -27.68 -4.66 -19.63
CA ASN A 438 -27.51 -4.83 -21.08
C ASN A 438 -28.83 -4.70 -21.86
N GLU A 439 -29.93 -5.29 -21.38
CA GLU A 439 -31.19 -5.47 -22.13
C GLU A 439 -32.19 -4.31 -21.99
N GLU A 440 -32.21 -3.58 -20.87
CA GLU A 440 -33.07 -2.41 -20.71
C GLU A 440 -32.66 -1.31 -21.72
N GLU A 441 -33.57 -0.41 -22.09
CA GLU A 441 -33.23 0.76 -22.93
C GLU A 441 -33.32 2.08 -22.13
N ASP A 442 -34.16 2.13 -21.10
CA ASP A 442 -34.38 3.31 -20.26
C ASP A 442 -33.18 3.64 -19.34
N LEU A 443 -32.62 4.85 -19.48
CA LEU A 443 -31.45 5.29 -18.72
C LEU A 443 -31.75 5.49 -17.22
N GLU A 444 -32.98 5.86 -16.84
CA GLU A 444 -33.35 6.07 -15.43
C GLU A 444 -33.43 4.75 -14.67
N LYS A 445 -34.04 3.72 -15.28
CA LYS A 445 -34.04 2.35 -14.76
C LYS A 445 -32.63 1.77 -14.70
N LYS A 446 -31.81 1.97 -15.73
CA LYS A 446 -30.39 1.58 -15.68
C LYS A 446 -29.65 2.30 -14.55
N GLY A 447 -29.92 3.60 -14.33
CA GLY A 447 -29.37 4.36 -13.21
C GLY A 447 -29.66 3.69 -11.86
N LYS A 448 -30.90 3.21 -11.63
CA LYS A 448 -31.29 2.49 -10.41
C LYS A 448 -30.54 1.15 -10.24
N VAL A 449 -30.30 0.43 -11.34
CA VAL A 449 -29.49 -0.81 -11.34
C VAL A 449 -28.01 -0.51 -11.08
N VAL A 450 -27.47 0.54 -11.69
CA VAL A 450 -26.06 0.97 -11.51
C VAL A 450 -25.81 1.50 -10.10
N GLU A 451 -26.77 2.21 -9.49
CA GLU A 451 -26.70 2.63 -8.09
C GLU A 451 -26.67 1.42 -7.14
N LYS A 452 -27.51 0.40 -7.39
CA LYS A 452 -27.48 -0.86 -6.64
C LYS A 452 -26.13 -1.58 -6.78
N ILE A 453 -25.56 -1.61 -7.99
CA ILE A 453 -24.22 -2.14 -8.26
C ILE A 453 -23.14 -1.33 -7.51
N ARG A 454 -23.21 0.00 -7.54
CA ARG A 454 -22.28 0.91 -6.83
C ARG A 454 -22.26 0.64 -5.34
N LEU A 455 -23.43 0.48 -4.72
CA LEU A 455 -23.58 0.19 -3.30
C LEU A 455 -23.01 -1.19 -2.92
N LEU A 456 -23.29 -2.23 -3.71
CA LEU A 456 -22.75 -3.58 -3.51
C LEU A 456 -21.20 -3.59 -3.57
N LEU A 457 -20.61 -2.96 -4.58
CA LEU A 457 -19.17 -2.95 -4.82
C LEU A 457 -18.34 -2.18 -3.79
N LYS A 458 -18.98 -1.42 -2.88
CA LYS A 458 -18.32 -0.55 -1.90
C LYS A 458 -17.49 -1.35 -0.90
N ASP A 459 -18.14 -2.27 -0.17
CA ASP A 459 -17.54 -2.99 0.96
C ASP A 459 -17.20 -4.45 0.63
N ASP A 460 -17.58 -4.95 -0.56
CA ASP A 460 -17.41 -6.34 -0.99
C ASP A 460 -16.24 -6.51 -1.99
N GLU A 461 -15.22 -7.28 -1.60
CA GLU A 461 -14.05 -7.60 -2.43
C GLU A 461 -14.29 -8.76 -3.40
N GLU A 462 -15.13 -9.72 -3.02
CA GLU A 462 -15.42 -10.91 -3.80
C GLU A 462 -16.38 -10.54 -4.96
N ALA A 463 -17.34 -9.65 -4.72
CA ALA A 463 -18.14 -8.99 -5.77
C ALA A 463 -17.26 -8.20 -6.76
N ARG A 464 -16.29 -7.41 -6.31
CA ARG A 464 -15.36 -6.66 -7.21
C ARG A 464 -14.57 -7.60 -8.12
N ILE A 465 -14.16 -8.77 -7.63
CA ILE A 465 -13.46 -9.79 -8.41
C ILE A 465 -14.41 -10.47 -9.40
N PHE A 466 -15.58 -10.93 -8.94
CA PHE A 466 -16.55 -11.63 -9.78
C PHE A 466 -17.13 -10.74 -10.87
N MET A 467 -17.66 -9.58 -10.52
CA MET A 467 -18.29 -8.66 -11.47
C MET A 467 -17.27 -8.13 -12.48
N GLY A 468 -16.03 -7.85 -12.03
CA GLY A 468 -14.92 -7.49 -12.91
C GLY A 468 -14.54 -8.58 -13.92
N ALA A 469 -14.63 -9.85 -13.52
CA ALA A 469 -14.39 -11.00 -14.39
C ALA A 469 -15.54 -11.27 -15.39
N ASN A 470 -16.77 -10.88 -15.04
CA ASN A 470 -18.01 -11.19 -15.79
C ASN A 470 -18.59 -9.94 -16.49
N GLY A 471 -17.76 -9.19 -17.22
CA GLY A 471 -18.23 -8.19 -18.19
C GLY A 471 -18.83 -6.89 -17.63
N PHE A 472 -19.00 -6.72 -16.32
CA PHE A 472 -19.56 -5.48 -15.75
C PHE A 472 -18.73 -4.24 -16.07
N VAL A 473 -17.42 -4.37 -16.28
CA VAL A 473 -16.56 -3.26 -16.72
C VAL A 473 -17.07 -2.66 -18.03
N GLU A 474 -17.37 -3.49 -19.03
CA GLU A 474 -17.87 -3.04 -20.32
C GLU A 474 -19.30 -2.49 -20.21
N ALA A 475 -20.18 -3.18 -19.46
CA ALA A 475 -21.57 -2.76 -19.29
C ALA A 475 -21.70 -1.40 -18.56
N LEU A 476 -20.89 -1.17 -17.51
CA LEU A 476 -20.83 0.11 -16.80
C LEU A 476 -20.20 1.23 -17.63
N LEU A 477 -19.16 0.93 -18.45
CA LEU A 477 -18.62 1.90 -19.40
C LEU A 477 -19.63 2.27 -20.49
N ARG A 478 -20.42 1.30 -20.99
CA ARG A 478 -21.47 1.56 -21.97
C ARG A 478 -22.59 2.44 -21.40
N PHE A 479 -23.00 2.17 -20.15
CA PHE A 479 -23.94 3.02 -19.43
C PHE A 479 -23.40 4.44 -19.20
N LEU A 480 -22.13 4.59 -18.77
CA LEU A 480 -21.50 5.90 -18.63
C LEU A 480 -21.40 6.61 -19.99
N GLY A 481 -21.19 5.88 -21.09
CA GLY A 481 -21.30 6.38 -22.46
C GLY A 481 -22.65 7.04 -22.74
N SER A 482 -23.75 6.31 -22.57
CA SER A 482 -25.11 6.85 -22.72
C SER A 482 -25.38 8.05 -21.80
N ALA A 483 -24.94 7.98 -20.54
CA ALA A 483 -25.11 9.06 -19.57
C ALA A 483 -24.35 10.35 -19.97
N VAL A 484 -23.18 10.23 -20.62
CA VAL A 484 -22.43 11.36 -21.18
C VAL A 484 -23.08 11.86 -22.48
N ASP A 485 -23.60 10.97 -23.32
CA ASP A 485 -24.29 11.33 -24.58
C ASP A 485 -25.60 12.09 -24.34
N GLU A 486 -26.38 11.69 -23.35
CA GLU A 486 -27.61 12.37 -22.90
C GLU A 486 -27.35 13.55 -21.94
N ASN A 487 -26.08 13.77 -21.57
CA ASN A 487 -25.61 14.72 -20.56
C ASN A 487 -26.32 14.65 -19.18
N ASN A 488 -26.71 13.46 -18.77
CA ASN A 488 -27.39 13.20 -17.49
C ASN A 488 -26.37 13.09 -16.34
N ALA A 489 -26.14 14.20 -15.62
CA ALA A 489 -25.16 14.29 -14.53
C ALA A 489 -25.34 13.19 -13.46
N SER A 490 -26.56 12.92 -13.00
CA SER A 490 -26.83 11.90 -11.96
C SER A 490 -26.46 10.48 -12.43
N ALA A 491 -26.76 10.15 -13.70
CA ALA A 491 -26.34 8.89 -14.29
C ALA A 491 -24.81 8.83 -14.48
N GLN A 492 -24.15 9.94 -14.84
CA GLN A 492 -22.69 10.00 -14.99
C GLN A 492 -21.97 9.80 -13.65
N ASP A 493 -22.40 10.49 -12.58
CA ASP A 493 -21.87 10.30 -11.23
C ASP A 493 -22.04 8.85 -10.76
N SER A 494 -23.24 8.28 -10.94
CA SER A 494 -23.55 6.89 -10.57
C SER A 494 -22.66 5.89 -11.33
N GLY A 495 -22.50 6.07 -12.65
CA GLY A 495 -21.67 5.20 -13.50
C GLY A 495 -20.18 5.31 -13.21
N ALA A 496 -19.65 6.54 -13.09
CA ALA A 496 -18.25 6.77 -12.75
C ALA A 496 -17.90 6.24 -11.35
N MET A 497 -18.82 6.34 -10.38
CA MET A 497 -18.61 5.80 -9.03
C MET A 497 -18.84 4.29 -8.92
N ALA A 498 -19.70 3.68 -9.76
CA ALA A 498 -19.74 2.22 -9.89
C ALA A 498 -18.42 1.67 -10.45
N LEU A 499 -17.84 2.31 -11.48
CA LEU A 499 -16.53 1.98 -12.03
C LEU A 499 -15.40 2.21 -11.02
N PHE A 500 -15.43 3.33 -10.27
CA PHE A 500 -14.47 3.59 -9.20
C PHE A 500 -14.49 2.48 -8.15
N ASN A 501 -15.67 2.12 -7.62
CA ASN A 501 -15.80 1.04 -6.64
C ASN A 501 -15.29 -0.28 -7.24
N LEU A 502 -15.65 -0.61 -8.49
CA LEU A 502 -15.17 -1.82 -9.18
C LEU A 502 -13.64 -1.88 -9.31
N ALA A 503 -12.95 -0.73 -9.39
CA ALA A 503 -11.49 -0.62 -9.50
C ALA A 503 -10.74 -0.62 -8.14
N VAL A 504 -11.43 -0.42 -7.00
CA VAL A 504 -10.76 -0.32 -5.67
C VAL A 504 -9.92 -1.58 -5.40
N ASN A 505 -8.61 -1.37 -5.22
CA ASN A 505 -7.59 -2.39 -4.99
C ASN A 505 -7.51 -3.51 -6.05
N ASN A 506 -8.12 -3.34 -7.23
CA ASN A 506 -8.15 -4.35 -8.28
C ASN A 506 -7.54 -3.80 -9.59
N ASN A 507 -6.27 -4.12 -9.84
CA ASN A 507 -5.55 -3.64 -11.02
C ASN A 507 -6.07 -4.28 -12.32
N ARG A 508 -6.44 -5.57 -12.33
CA ARG A 508 -7.07 -6.23 -13.48
C ARG A 508 -8.31 -5.47 -13.96
N ASN A 509 -9.15 -4.98 -13.04
CA ASN A 509 -10.33 -4.21 -13.40
C ASN A 509 -9.96 -2.84 -14.01
N LYS A 510 -8.87 -2.19 -13.56
CA LYS A 510 -8.34 -0.95 -14.16
C LYS A 510 -7.76 -1.20 -15.56
N GLU A 511 -7.00 -2.28 -15.73
CA GLU A 511 -6.43 -2.72 -17.02
C GLU A 511 -7.55 -2.97 -18.05
N LEU A 512 -8.63 -3.64 -17.63
CA LEU A 512 -9.84 -3.79 -18.45
C LEU A 512 -10.49 -2.43 -18.76
N MET A 513 -10.63 -1.52 -17.79
CA MET A 513 -11.18 -0.18 -18.04
C MET A 513 -10.35 0.63 -19.06
N LEU A 514 -9.01 0.56 -18.99
CA LEU A 514 -8.13 1.15 -20.01
C LEU A 514 -8.37 0.52 -21.39
N THR A 515 -8.43 -0.82 -21.44
CA THR A 515 -8.61 -1.60 -22.68
C THR A 515 -9.94 -1.27 -23.36
N PHE A 516 -11.01 -1.08 -22.58
CA PHE A 516 -12.34 -0.66 -23.05
C PHE A 516 -12.50 0.87 -23.23
N GLY A 517 -11.43 1.66 -23.09
CA GLY A 517 -11.45 3.08 -23.47
C GLY A 517 -12.02 4.05 -22.44
N VAL A 518 -11.87 3.79 -21.14
CA VAL A 518 -12.34 4.69 -20.06
C VAL A 518 -11.78 6.12 -20.16
N ILE A 519 -10.55 6.31 -20.67
CA ILE A 519 -9.93 7.64 -20.71
C ILE A 519 -10.60 8.58 -21.71
N PRO A 520 -10.78 8.24 -23.01
CA PRO A 520 -11.57 9.06 -23.94
C PRO A 520 -13.01 9.34 -23.47
N LEU A 521 -13.64 8.38 -22.76
CA LEU A 521 -14.96 8.59 -22.18
C LEU A 521 -14.95 9.63 -21.04
N LEU A 522 -13.94 9.59 -20.17
CA LEU A 522 -13.76 10.60 -19.13
C LEU A 522 -13.35 11.96 -19.70
N GLU A 523 -12.57 12.02 -20.79
CA GLU A 523 -12.28 13.28 -21.51
C GLU A 523 -13.56 13.91 -22.08
N LYS A 524 -14.51 13.10 -22.54
CA LYS A 524 -15.82 13.57 -22.98
C LYS A 524 -16.67 14.06 -21.79
N MET A 525 -16.71 13.29 -20.69
CA MET A 525 -17.45 13.64 -19.47
C MET A 525 -17.00 14.99 -18.88
N ILE A 526 -15.69 15.22 -18.71
CA ILE A 526 -15.16 16.50 -18.17
C ILE A 526 -15.36 17.69 -19.12
N SER A 527 -15.72 17.43 -20.39
CA SER A 527 -15.99 18.46 -21.40
C SER A 527 -17.46 18.89 -21.44
N SER A 528 -18.41 18.10 -20.90
CA SER A 528 -19.85 18.38 -20.95
C SER A 528 -20.51 18.57 -19.57
N SER A 529 -19.85 18.14 -18.49
CA SER A 529 -20.52 17.86 -17.21
C SER A 529 -20.13 18.76 -16.03
N GLU A 530 -21.08 18.90 -15.10
CA GLU A 530 -20.87 19.47 -13.77
C GLU A 530 -20.33 18.43 -12.77
N SER A 531 -20.42 17.13 -13.08
CA SER A 531 -20.00 15.95 -12.28
C SER A 531 -18.46 15.78 -12.18
N GLN A 532 -17.75 16.87 -11.94
CA GLN A 532 -16.28 16.96 -11.93
C GLN A 532 -15.65 16.13 -10.80
N GLY A 533 -16.36 15.97 -9.67
CA GLY A 533 -15.92 15.12 -8.55
C GLY A 533 -15.75 13.66 -8.95
N SER A 534 -16.79 13.04 -9.51
CA SER A 534 -16.75 11.61 -9.83
C SER A 534 -15.74 11.26 -10.93
N ALA A 535 -15.58 12.13 -11.93
CA ALA A 535 -14.52 11.99 -12.93
C ALA A 535 -13.12 12.08 -12.30
N THR A 536 -12.90 13.02 -11.37
CA THR A 536 -11.62 13.22 -10.67
C THR A 536 -11.25 12.03 -9.78
N ALA A 537 -12.20 11.50 -9.01
CA ALA A 537 -11.99 10.31 -8.20
C ALA A 537 -11.68 9.07 -9.05
N LEU A 538 -12.33 8.89 -10.21
CA LEU A 538 -11.99 7.79 -11.13
C LEU A 538 -10.60 7.97 -11.77
N TYR A 539 -10.22 9.19 -12.17
CA TYR A 539 -8.85 9.49 -12.60
C TYR A 539 -7.81 9.19 -11.51
N LEU A 540 -8.09 9.52 -10.24
CA LEU A 540 -7.24 9.16 -9.11
C LEU A 540 -7.05 7.64 -9.00
N ASN A 541 -8.14 6.86 -8.99
CA ASN A 541 -8.07 5.40 -8.83
C ASN A 541 -7.34 4.72 -10.00
N LEU A 542 -7.55 5.21 -11.22
CA LEU A 542 -6.82 4.75 -12.41
C LEU A 542 -5.34 5.14 -12.36
N SER A 543 -4.97 6.35 -11.89
CA SER A 543 -3.57 6.81 -11.78
C SER A 543 -2.69 5.97 -10.85
N CYS A 544 -3.29 5.13 -10.01
CA CYS A 544 -2.60 4.13 -9.18
C CYS A 544 -2.12 2.89 -9.96
N LEU A 545 -2.47 2.75 -11.24
CA LEU A 545 -1.93 1.74 -12.18
C LEU A 545 -0.81 2.39 -13.02
N ASP A 546 0.35 1.76 -13.15
CA ASP A 546 1.51 2.38 -13.84
C ASP A 546 1.26 2.56 -15.34
N GLU A 547 0.60 1.59 -15.98
CA GLU A 547 0.16 1.60 -17.38
C GLU A 547 -0.79 2.77 -17.67
N ALA A 548 -1.64 3.15 -16.70
CA ALA A 548 -2.55 4.28 -16.84
C ALA A 548 -1.81 5.62 -16.85
N LYS A 549 -0.66 5.74 -16.17
CA LYS A 549 0.02 7.03 -15.97
C LYS A 549 0.48 7.66 -17.27
N SER A 550 0.93 6.87 -18.26
CA SER A 550 1.33 7.39 -19.57
C SER A 550 0.12 7.85 -20.40
N VAL A 551 -1.01 7.15 -20.30
CA VAL A 551 -2.24 7.47 -21.05
C VAL A 551 -2.89 8.73 -20.46
N ILE A 552 -3.14 8.75 -19.16
CA ILE A 552 -3.71 9.90 -18.44
C ILE A 552 -2.78 11.12 -18.56
N GLY A 553 -1.47 10.93 -18.41
CA GLY A 553 -0.46 11.98 -18.50
C GLY A 553 -0.34 12.65 -19.88
N SER A 554 -0.82 11.98 -20.93
CA SER A 554 -0.87 12.48 -22.32
C SER A 554 -2.26 13.00 -22.72
N SER A 555 -3.24 12.98 -21.80
CA SER A 555 -4.66 13.29 -22.06
C SER A 555 -5.09 14.65 -21.48
N GLN A 556 -6.28 15.09 -21.86
CA GLN A 556 -6.92 16.32 -21.35
C GLN A 556 -7.20 16.28 -19.84
N ALA A 557 -7.03 15.13 -19.18
CA ALA A 557 -7.06 14.99 -17.74
C ALA A 557 -6.03 15.89 -17.04
N VAL A 558 -4.79 16.03 -17.57
CA VAL A 558 -3.76 16.85 -16.90
C VAL A 558 -4.12 18.34 -16.86
N PRO A 559 -4.52 19.00 -17.96
CA PRO A 559 -5.07 20.36 -17.92
C PRO A 559 -6.25 20.50 -16.96
N PHE A 560 -7.19 19.56 -16.98
CA PHE A 560 -8.40 19.57 -16.14
C PHE A 560 -8.04 19.51 -14.65
N LEU A 561 -7.28 18.50 -14.22
CA LEU A 561 -6.88 18.30 -12.82
C LEU A 561 -6.10 19.52 -12.28
N VAL A 562 -5.21 20.11 -13.08
CA VAL A 562 -4.45 21.32 -12.69
C VAL A 562 -5.32 22.57 -12.62
N GLN A 563 -6.40 22.64 -13.41
CA GLN A 563 -7.41 23.71 -13.32
C GLN A 563 -8.24 23.59 -12.04
N LEU A 564 -8.66 22.38 -11.65
CA LEU A 564 -9.48 22.16 -10.44
C LEU A 564 -8.83 22.72 -9.16
N LEU A 565 -7.49 22.63 -9.05
CA LEU A 565 -6.73 23.19 -7.92
C LEU A 565 -6.97 24.71 -7.73
N GLN A 566 -7.26 25.45 -8.82
CA GLN A 566 -7.47 26.90 -8.81
C GLN A 566 -8.93 27.32 -8.65
N ARG A 567 -9.90 26.40 -8.74
CA ARG A 567 -11.34 26.72 -8.67
C ARG A 567 -11.83 26.76 -7.22
N GLU A 568 -12.94 27.44 -6.97
CA GLU A 568 -13.73 27.26 -5.75
C GLU A 568 -14.69 26.08 -5.98
N ILE A 569 -14.32 24.92 -5.43
CA ILE A 569 -15.00 23.62 -5.53
C ILE A 569 -14.78 22.86 -4.22
N GLU A 570 -15.48 21.74 -4.04
CA GLU A 570 -15.40 20.86 -2.88
C GLU A 570 -13.96 20.45 -2.51
N THR A 571 -13.64 20.51 -1.22
CA THR A 571 -12.35 20.13 -0.63
C THR A 571 -11.88 18.75 -1.06
N GLN A 572 -12.75 17.74 -1.04
CA GLN A 572 -12.36 16.37 -1.43
C GLN A 572 -11.98 16.28 -2.91
N CYS A 573 -12.72 16.92 -3.81
CA CYS A 573 -12.41 16.96 -5.23
C CYS A 573 -11.03 17.60 -5.51
N LYS A 574 -10.65 18.65 -4.75
CA LYS A 574 -9.29 19.22 -4.81
C LYS A 574 -8.22 18.25 -4.32
N LEU A 575 -8.47 17.53 -3.22
CA LEU A 575 -7.54 16.52 -2.69
C LEU A 575 -7.34 15.41 -3.71
N ASP A 576 -8.43 14.90 -4.28
CA ASP A 576 -8.37 13.82 -5.27
C ASP A 576 -7.61 14.26 -6.53
N ALA A 577 -7.81 15.50 -7.00
CA ALA A 577 -7.05 16.07 -8.10
C ALA A 577 -5.56 16.20 -7.77
N LEU A 578 -5.21 16.67 -6.57
CA LEU A 578 -3.83 16.83 -6.12
C LEU A 578 -3.13 15.46 -5.92
N HIS A 579 -3.85 14.45 -5.42
CA HIS A 579 -3.37 13.08 -5.31
C HIS A 579 -3.20 12.40 -6.68
N ALA A 580 -4.11 12.65 -7.63
CA ALA A 580 -3.97 12.16 -9.01
C ALA A 580 -2.74 12.78 -9.69
N LEU A 581 -2.53 14.10 -9.54
CA LEU A 581 -1.35 14.79 -10.05
C LEU A 581 -0.05 14.32 -9.37
N TYR A 582 -0.08 14.01 -8.07
CA TYR A 582 1.03 13.33 -7.40
C TYR A 582 1.36 11.99 -8.07
N ASN A 583 0.38 11.09 -8.22
CA ASN A 583 0.57 9.80 -8.88
C ASN A 583 1.11 9.93 -10.31
N LEU A 584 0.55 10.84 -11.11
CA LEU A 584 0.99 11.10 -12.49
C LEU A 584 2.40 11.68 -12.55
N SER A 585 2.79 12.52 -11.59
CA SER A 585 4.15 13.10 -11.51
C SER A 585 5.23 12.08 -11.13
N THR A 586 4.87 10.92 -10.57
CA THR A 586 5.85 9.83 -10.35
C THR A 586 6.42 9.25 -11.64
N TYR A 587 5.70 9.38 -12.76
CA TYR A 587 6.14 8.91 -14.07
C TYR A 587 6.84 10.05 -14.83
N SER A 588 8.18 10.03 -14.83
CA SER A 588 9.02 11.11 -15.37
C SER A 588 8.64 11.62 -16.79
N PRO A 589 8.22 10.78 -17.75
CA PRO A 589 7.77 11.26 -19.07
C PRO A 589 6.56 12.20 -19.05
N ASN A 590 5.76 12.23 -17.97
CA ASN A 590 4.64 13.16 -17.81
C ASN A 590 5.08 14.58 -17.41
N ILE A 591 6.31 14.77 -16.91
CA ILE A 591 6.76 16.06 -16.35
C ILE A 591 6.64 17.21 -17.37
N PRO A 592 7.04 17.08 -18.65
CA PRO A 592 6.87 18.15 -19.64
C PRO A 592 5.39 18.54 -19.87
N ALA A 593 4.48 17.56 -19.86
CA ALA A 593 3.04 17.82 -19.99
C ALA A 593 2.50 18.56 -18.76
N LEU A 594 2.84 18.10 -17.55
CA LEU A 594 2.46 18.73 -16.28
C LEU A 594 2.98 20.18 -16.17
N LEU A 595 4.20 20.45 -16.62
CA LEU A 595 4.76 21.81 -16.64
C LEU A 595 4.02 22.72 -17.63
N SER A 596 3.64 22.20 -18.80
CA SER A 596 2.92 22.98 -19.84
C SER A 596 1.56 23.55 -19.37
N THR A 597 0.93 22.92 -18.37
CA THR A 597 -0.35 23.36 -17.80
C THR A 597 -0.20 24.34 -16.63
N ASN A 598 0.97 24.95 -16.44
CA ASN A 598 1.28 25.92 -15.38
C ASN A 598 1.15 25.34 -13.96
N ILE A 599 1.34 24.03 -13.76
CA ILE A 599 1.12 23.35 -12.48
C ILE A 599 1.88 24.00 -11.30
N ILE A 600 3.10 24.48 -11.53
CA ILE A 600 3.93 25.17 -10.54
C ILE A 600 3.18 26.36 -9.91
N LYS A 601 2.41 27.11 -10.70
CA LYS A 601 1.60 28.24 -10.22
C LYS A 601 0.35 27.80 -9.45
N SER A 602 -0.30 26.70 -9.86
CA SER A 602 -1.40 26.09 -9.07
C SER A 602 -0.90 25.64 -7.69
N LEU A 603 0.23 24.95 -7.65
CA LEU A 603 0.87 24.49 -6.40
C LEU A 603 1.28 25.67 -5.52
N GLN A 604 1.83 26.75 -6.09
CA GLN A 604 2.13 27.97 -5.36
C GLN A 604 0.87 28.55 -4.69
N GLY A 605 -0.25 28.63 -5.41
CA GLY A 605 -1.52 29.10 -4.89
C GLY A 605 -1.96 28.34 -3.63
N LEU A 606 -1.91 27.00 -3.69
CA LEU A 606 -2.20 26.12 -2.55
C LEU A 606 -1.21 26.32 -1.38
N LEU A 607 0.09 26.43 -1.66
CA LEU A 607 1.10 26.71 -0.62
C LEU A 607 0.95 28.11 0.02
N THR A 608 0.17 29.01 -0.59
CA THR A 608 -0.16 30.34 -0.02
C THR A 608 -1.57 30.42 0.60
N SER A 609 -2.41 29.38 0.50
CA SER A 609 -3.79 29.46 1.01
C SER A 609 -3.83 29.32 2.53
N THR A 610 -4.03 30.43 3.23
CA THR A 610 -4.13 30.47 4.69
C THR A 610 -5.45 29.86 5.18
N GLY A 611 -5.38 28.63 5.71
CA GLY A 611 -6.52 28.01 6.39
C GLY A 611 -6.31 26.55 6.76
N GLU A 612 -5.73 25.74 5.87
CA GLU A 612 -5.66 24.28 6.02
C GLU A 612 -4.32 23.72 5.50
N ASN A 613 -3.59 22.99 6.35
CA ASN A 613 -2.35 22.28 5.95
C ASN A 613 -2.60 21.07 5.02
N LEU A 614 -3.87 20.77 4.72
CA LEU A 614 -4.33 19.66 3.86
C LEU A 614 -3.59 19.59 2.51
N TRP A 615 -3.26 20.76 1.96
CA TRP A 615 -2.66 20.89 0.62
C TRP A 615 -1.13 20.79 0.64
N THR A 616 -0.48 21.12 1.76
CA THR A 616 0.97 21.37 1.82
C THR A 616 1.77 20.12 1.47
N GLU A 617 1.52 19.02 2.19
CA GLU A 617 2.33 17.80 2.09
C GLU A 617 2.35 17.24 0.67
N LYS A 618 1.19 17.23 0.01
CA LYS A 618 1.07 16.73 -1.36
C LYS A 618 1.54 17.76 -2.39
N SER A 619 1.32 19.05 -2.18
CA SER A 619 1.83 20.09 -3.09
C SER A 619 3.35 20.11 -3.14
N LEU A 620 4.02 19.95 -1.99
CA LEU A 620 5.47 19.78 -1.92
C LEU A 620 5.91 18.46 -2.55
N ALA A 621 5.17 17.36 -2.37
CA ALA A 621 5.48 16.08 -3.00
C ALA A 621 5.40 16.13 -4.54
N VAL A 622 4.38 16.79 -5.12
CA VAL A 622 4.31 17.02 -6.58
C VAL A 622 5.48 17.90 -7.03
N LEU A 623 5.79 18.97 -6.30
CA LEU A 623 6.91 19.87 -6.63
C LEU A 623 8.27 19.14 -6.61
N LEU A 624 8.50 18.23 -5.66
CA LEU A 624 9.69 17.38 -5.60
C LEU A 624 9.81 16.46 -6.82
N ASN A 625 8.69 15.85 -7.25
CA ASN A 625 8.67 14.98 -8.42
C ASN A 625 8.96 15.77 -9.72
N LEU A 626 8.34 16.94 -9.90
CA LEU A 626 8.59 17.84 -11.03
C LEU A 626 10.05 18.33 -11.03
N ALA A 627 10.58 18.71 -9.87
CA ALA A 627 11.97 19.12 -9.67
C ALA A 627 12.97 17.95 -9.76
N SER A 628 12.58 16.74 -10.17
CA SER A 628 13.54 15.71 -10.61
C SER A 628 14.19 16.08 -11.94
N SER A 629 13.44 16.70 -12.86
CA SER A 629 13.93 17.13 -14.17
C SER A 629 14.71 18.45 -14.09
N GLN A 630 15.37 18.87 -15.18
CA GLN A 630 16.06 20.15 -15.24
C GLN A 630 15.06 21.29 -15.47
N GLU A 631 14.07 21.03 -16.34
CA GLU A 631 12.99 21.90 -16.77
C GLU A 631 12.07 22.27 -15.60
N GLY A 632 11.67 21.28 -14.78
CA GLY A 632 10.81 21.52 -13.62
C GLY A 632 11.49 22.34 -12.52
N LYS A 633 12.82 22.23 -12.38
CA LYS A 633 13.60 23.12 -11.52
C LYS A 633 13.73 24.52 -12.12
N ASP A 634 13.88 24.65 -13.43
CA ASP A 634 13.95 25.96 -14.11
C ASP A 634 12.62 26.70 -13.95
N GLU A 635 11.50 26.05 -14.22
CA GLU A 635 10.14 26.60 -14.04
C GLU A 635 9.87 26.95 -12.56
N ALA A 636 10.21 26.08 -11.61
CA ALA A 636 10.03 26.33 -10.19
C ALA A 636 10.89 27.49 -9.64
N VAL A 637 12.07 27.73 -10.22
CA VAL A 637 12.96 28.86 -9.85
C VAL A 637 12.54 30.16 -10.56
N SER A 638 11.97 30.08 -11.75
CA SER A 638 11.42 31.23 -12.49
C SER A 638 10.03 31.68 -12.02
N SER A 639 9.26 30.80 -11.36
CA SER A 639 7.93 31.11 -10.85
C SER A 639 7.96 32.12 -9.70
N GLN A 640 7.46 33.34 -9.95
CA GLN A 640 7.54 34.47 -9.03
C GLN A 640 6.87 34.18 -7.69
N GLY A 641 7.68 34.05 -6.64
CA GLY A 641 7.22 33.83 -5.27
C GLY A 641 7.20 32.38 -4.81
N MET A 642 7.44 31.38 -5.69
CA MET A 642 7.53 29.97 -5.29
C MET A 642 8.60 29.76 -4.19
N ILE A 643 9.76 30.41 -4.32
CA ILE A 643 10.82 30.39 -3.31
C ILE A 643 10.37 31.01 -1.97
N SER A 644 9.53 32.05 -2.01
CA SER A 644 8.97 32.72 -0.82
C SER A 644 7.89 31.86 -0.14
N SER A 645 7.06 31.16 -0.92
CA SER A 645 6.12 30.14 -0.40
C SER A 645 6.87 29.00 0.29
N LEU A 646 7.96 28.50 -0.30
CA LEU A 646 8.82 27.48 0.32
C LEU A 646 9.50 27.99 1.60
N ALA A 647 9.93 29.25 1.65
CA ALA A 647 10.45 29.87 2.86
C ALA A 647 9.37 30.02 3.94
N THR A 648 8.14 30.41 3.56
CA THR A 648 7.01 30.52 4.49
C THR A 648 6.67 29.19 5.15
N VAL A 649 6.64 28.10 4.38
CA VAL A 649 6.41 26.75 4.92
C VAL A 649 7.60 26.25 5.76
N LEU A 650 8.82 26.65 5.41
CA LEU A 650 10.02 26.36 6.22
C LEU A 650 9.98 27.03 7.61
N ASP A 651 9.40 28.23 7.69
CA ASP A 651 9.31 29.02 8.91
C ASP A 651 8.10 28.61 9.79
N MET A 652 6.96 28.29 9.15
CA MET A 652 5.66 28.15 9.82
C MET A 652 5.05 26.74 9.82
N GLY A 653 5.53 25.84 8.96
CA GLY A 653 4.98 24.47 8.83
C GLY A 653 5.39 23.52 9.95
N ASP A 654 4.77 22.34 9.99
CA ASP A 654 5.14 21.24 10.90
C ASP A 654 6.48 20.59 10.53
N THR A 655 6.98 19.66 11.36
CA THR A 655 8.30 19.04 11.14
C THR A 655 8.44 18.24 9.83
N THR A 656 7.32 17.77 9.27
CA THR A 656 7.22 17.03 8.00
C THR A 656 7.17 18.01 6.82
N GLU A 657 6.32 19.03 6.90
CA GLU A 657 6.22 20.11 5.93
C GLU A 657 7.57 20.84 5.79
N GLN A 658 8.22 21.12 6.92
CA GLN A 658 9.58 21.67 6.98
C GLN A 658 10.61 20.74 6.32
N GLU A 659 10.58 19.43 6.58
CA GLU A 659 11.47 18.49 5.87
C GLU A 659 11.27 18.57 4.35
N GLN A 660 10.02 18.59 3.89
CA GLN A 660 9.70 18.66 2.46
C GLN A 660 10.10 20.02 1.87
N ALA A 661 9.88 21.14 2.56
CA ALA A 661 10.31 22.46 2.12
C ALA A 661 11.84 22.55 1.99
N VAL A 662 12.61 22.04 2.97
CA VAL A 662 14.06 21.89 2.85
C VAL A 662 14.44 20.98 1.67
N SER A 663 13.67 19.91 1.42
CA SER A 663 13.92 19.01 0.29
C SER A 663 13.80 19.73 -1.04
N CYS A 664 12.73 20.54 -1.22
CA CYS A 664 12.52 21.36 -2.42
C CYS A 664 13.68 22.35 -2.59
N LEU A 665 13.95 23.17 -1.55
CA LEU A 665 15.01 24.17 -1.57
C LEU A 665 16.39 23.56 -1.87
N LEU A 666 16.70 22.38 -1.32
CA LEU A 666 17.96 21.67 -1.58
C LEU A 666 18.06 21.18 -3.03
N ILE A 667 16.99 20.65 -3.62
CA ILE A 667 16.98 20.19 -5.02
C ILE A 667 17.06 21.37 -6.00
N LEU A 668 16.40 22.50 -5.70
CA LEU A 668 16.44 23.71 -6.52
C LEU A 668 17.79 24.45 -6.39
N CYS A 669 18.42 24.48 -5.21
CA CYS A 669 19.73 25.10 -5.01
C CYS A 669 20.91 24.29 -5.58
N ASN A 670 20.78 22.97 -5.75
CA ASN A 670 21.89 22.10 -6.12
C ASN A 670 22.47 22.47 -7.50
N GLY A 671 23.71 22.99 -7.51
CA GLY A 671 24.39 23.48 -8.72
C GLY A 671 23.91 24.84 -9.23
N ARG A 672 23.10 25.60 -8.46
CA ARG A 672 22.45 26.84 -8.93
C ARG A 672 22.72 28.04 -8.02
N GLU A 673 23.78 28.78 -8.32
CA GLU A 673 24.17 30.00 -7.59
C GLU A 673 23.08 31.08 -7.50
N SER A 674 22.29 31.26 -8.56
CA SER A 674 21.17 32.21 -8.62
C SER A 674 20.04 31.81 -7.68
N CYS A 675 19.66 30.53 -7.66
CA CYS A 675 18.66 30.00 -6.73
C CYS A 675 19.14 30.15 -5.28
N ILE A 676 20.39 29.79 -4.98
CA ILE A 676 20.96 29.97 -3.63
C ILE A 676 20.86 31.44 -3.18
N GLN A 677 21.16 32.40 -4.06
CA GLN A 677 21.05 33.82 -3.72
C GLN A 677 19.60 34.25 -3.42
N MET A 678 18.62 33.78 -4.19
CA MET A 678 17.20 34.11 -3.92
C MET A 678 16.71 33.46 -2.62
N VAL A 679 17.04 32.20 -2.37
CA VAL A 679 16.71 31.51 -1.11
C VAL A 679 17.35 32.20 0.10
N LEU A 680 18.57 32.73 -0.04
CA LEU A 680 19.22 33.54 1.00
C LEU A 680 18.57 34.91 1.21
N GLN A 681 17.88 35.47 0.21
CA GLN A 681 17.18 36.76 0.31
C GLN A 681 15.86 36.64 1.08
N GLU A 682 15.17 35.51 1.02
CA GLU A 682 14.01 35.19 1.87
C GLU A 682 14.39 34.97 3.36
N GLY A 683 15.67 34.99 3.72
CA GLY A 683 16.12 35.01 5.12
C GLY A 683 16.16 33.66 5.85
N VAL A 684 15.89 32.54 5.18
CA VAL A 684 15.70 31.16 5.71
C VAL A 684 16.72 30.59 6.72
N ILE A 685 17.84 31.26 6.99
CA ILE A 685 18.95 30.73 7.79
C ILE A 685 18.53 30.35 9.22
N PRO A 686 17.76 31.14 10.00
CA PRO A 686 17.37 30.78 11.36
C PRO A 686 16.55 29.48 11.40
N SER A 687 15.61 29.34 10.47
CA SER A 687 14.71 28.19 10.36
C SER A 687 15.47 26.93 9.92
N LEU A 688 16.36 27.04 8.93
CA LEU A 688 17.30 25.95 8.59
C LEU A 688 18.15 25.55 9.81
N VAL A 689 18.70 26.50 10.56
CA VAL A 689 19.49 26.20 11.77
C VAL A 689 18.62 25.50 12.83
N SER A 690 17.39 25.95 13.07
CA SER A 690 16.44 25.28 13.96
C SER A 690 16.17 23.84 13.51
N ILE A 691 15.81 23.64 12.24
CA ILE A 691 15.55 22.32 11.65
C ILE A 691 16.80 21.43 11.71
N SER A 692 18.01 21.99 11.60
CA SER A 692 19.28 21.25 11.68
C SER A 692 19.58 20.65 13.06
N VAL A 693 18.86 21.10 14.10
CA VAL A 693 18.97 20.62 15.50
C VAL A 693 17.69 19.89 15.94
N ASN A 694 16.53 20.46 15.65
CA ASN A 694 15.23 20.05 16.21
C ASN A 694 14.36 19.22 15.26
N GLY A 695 14.67 19.20 13.95
CA GLY A 695 13.82 18.57 12.93
C GLY A 695 13.87 17.03 12.90
N THR A 696 13.11 16.44 11.98
CA THR A 696 13.17 15.00 11.68
C THR A 696 14.60 14.55 11.34
N PRO A 697 14.95 13.25 11.43
CA PRO A 697 16.30 12.78 11.09
C PRO A 697 16.74 13.17 9.67
N ARG A 698 15.83 13.06 8.70
CA ARG A 698 16.05 13.47 7.30
C ARG A 698 16.05 14.99 7.13
N GLY A 699 15.15 15.72 7.80
CA GLY A 699 15.10 17.18 7.77
C GLY A 699 16.39 17.81 8.30
N ARG A 700 16.95 17.26 9.38
CA ARG A 700 18.27 17.62 9.91
C ARG A 700 19.37 17.42 8.86
N GLU A 701 19.46 16.23 8.27
CA GLU A 701 20.46 15.90 7.25
C GLU A 701 20.37 16.84 6.03
N LYS A 702 19.16 17.05 5.50
CA LYS A 702 18.91 17.91 4.33
C LYS A 702 19.21 19.39 4.64
N SER A 703 18.86 19.87 5.84
CA SER A 703 19.14 21.24 6.26
C SER A 703 20.64 21.47 6.42
N GLN A 704 21.36 20.53 7.03
CA GLN A 704 22.82 20.59 7.16
C GLN A 704 23.49 20.62 5.77
N LYS A 705 23.00 19.83 4.80
CA LYS A 705 23.45 19.88 3.40
C LYS A 705 23.19 21.24 2.73
N LEU A 706 22.00 21.82 2.89
CA LEU A 706 21.66 23.13 2.31
C LEU A 706 22.49 24.26 2.94
N LEU A 707 22.65 24.25 4.27
CA LEU A 707 23.55 25.16 4.98
C LEU A 707 25.03 25.00 4.59
N MET A 708 25.45 23.81 4.14
CA MET A 708 26.79 23.56 3.60
C MET A 708 26.97 24.22 2.23
N LEU A 709 26.03 24.05 1.30
CA LEU A 709 26.04 24.77 0.00
C LEU A 709 26.09 26.29 0.20
N PHE A 710 25.36 26.81 1.19
CA PHE A 710 25.36 28.25 1.54
C PHE A 710 26.68 28.75 2.16
N ARG A 711 27.56 27.84 2.61
CA ARG A 711 28.93 28.16 3.06
C ARG A 711 29.91 28.06 1.89
N GLU A 712 29.79 27.02 1.08
CA GLU A 712 30.62 26.81 -0.12
C GLU A 712 30.49 27.97 -1.11
N GLN A 713 29.28 28.45 -1.41
CA GLN A 713 29.12 29.61 -2.31
C GLN A 713 29.79 30.89 -1.75
N ARG A 714 29.73 31.11 -0.43
CA ARG A 714 30.44 32.25 0.21
C ARG A 714 31.95 32.09 0.04
N GLN A 715 32.50 30.93 0.37
CA GLN A 715 33.93 30.63 0.20
C GLN A 715 34.41 30.69 -1.26
N GLN A 716 33.52 30.51 -2.25
CA GLN A 716 33.83 30.70 -3.67
C GLN A 716 33.83 32.19 -4.07
N ARG A 717 32.93 33.01 -3.50
CA ARG A 717 32.93 34.48 -3.68
C ARG A 717 34.10 35.17 -2.99
N ASP A 718 34.53 34.67 -1.84
CA ASP A 718 35.60 35.24 -1.02
C ASP A 718 37.01 34.86 -1.50
N GLN A 719 37.15 33.97 -2.50
CA GLN A 719 38.44 33.59 -3.07
C GLN A 719 38.98 34.64 -4.07
N PRO A 720 40.23 35.13 -3.90
CA PRO A 720 40.81 36.11 -4.81
C PRO A 720 41.11 35.50 -6.18
N SER A 721 40.43 36.00 -7.21
CA SER A 721 40.62 35.56 -8.61
C SER A 721 42.06 35.82 -9.12
N PRO A 722 42.82 34.82 -9.60
CA PRO A 722 44.27 34.95 -9.91
C PRO A 722 44.70 35.88 -11.05
N ASN A 723 43.80 36.71 -11.60
CA ASN A 723 44.00 37.43 -12.87
C ASN A 723 43.68 38.94 -12.82
N ARG A 724 43.55 39.57 -11.63
CA ARG A 724 43.32 41.02 -11.53
C ARG A 724 44.58 41.90 -11.52
N ASP A 725 45.76 41.33 -11.28
CA ASP A 725 47.02 42.08 -11.27
C ASP A 725 47.77 42.03 -12.62
N LYS A 726 47.29 42.82 -13.58
CA LYS A 726 48.14 43.34 -14.67
C LYS A 726 47.91 44.85 -14.86
N PRO A 727 48.97 45.68 -14.84
CA PRO A 727 48.81 47.13 -14.97
C PRO A 727 48.39 47.54 -16.39
N PRO A 728 47.65 48.64 -16.55
CA PRO A 728 47.14 49.08 -17.84
C PRO A 728 48.24 49.66 -18.73
N GLN A 729 48.53 48.99 -19.85
CA GLN A 729 49.31 49.60 -20.94
C GLN A 729 48.37 50.40 -21.86
N LYS A 730 48.84 51.60 -22.25
CA LYS A 730 48.13 52.53 -23.15
C LYS A 730 48.43 52.16 -24.61
N GLU A 731 47.53 52.50 -25.53
CA GLU A 731 47.80 53.33 -26.73
C GLU A 731 46.47 53.76 -27.41
N PRO A 732 46.46 54.71 -28.39
CA PRO A 732 45.33 55.64 -28.56
C PRO A 732 44.66 55.59 -29.97
N PRO A 733 44.05 56.65 -30.55
CA PRO A 733 42.61 56.86 -30.32
C PRO A 733 41.76 57.19 -31.58
N ARG A 734 40.42 57.11 -31.40
CA ARG A 734 39.33 57.72 -32.22
C ARG A 734 39.20 57.29 -33.69
N LYS A 735 37.97 56.89 -34.05
CA LYS A 735 37.00 57.81 -34.72
C LYS A 735 35.57 57.30 -34.60
N SER A 736 34.64 58.25 -34.44
CA SER A 736 33.18 58.04 -34.52
C SER A 736 32.69 58.29 -35.94
N LEU A 737 31.62 57.61 -36.35
CA LEU A 737 30.67 58.07 -37.37
C LEU A 737 29.33 57.34 -37.21
N SER A 738 28.27 57.91 -37.78
CA SER A 738 26.86 57.57 -37.51
C SER A 738 26.26 56.57 -38.49
N ALA A 739 25.06 56.08 -38.18
CA ALA A 739 24.13 55.55 -39.19
C ALA A 739 23.78 56.63 -40.25
N PRO A 740 23.20 56.22 -41.39
CA PRO A 740 21.74 56.36 -41.51
C PRO A 740 21.04 55.12 -42.10
N MET A 741 19.77 55.28 -42.45
CA MET A 741 18.81 54.21 -42.78
C MET A 741 18.67 53.93 -44.30
N SER A 742 17.91 52.88 -44.60
CA SER A 742 16.77 52.86 -45.56
C SER A 742 16.88 52.13 -46.91
N VAL A 743 15.92 51.21 -47.09
CA VAL A 743 14.97 51.09 -48.22
C VAL A 743 15.39 50.41 -49.54
N HIS A 744 14.52 49.45 -49.93
CA HIS A 744 14.39 48.69 -51.19
C HIS A 744 15.59 47.85 -51.69
N GLY A 745 15.41 46.71 -52.38
CA GLY A 745 14.19 45.93 -52.58
C GLY A 745 13.94 45.47 -54.02
N SER A 746 14.46 44.29 -54.41
CA SER A 746 14.02 43.56 -55.61
C SER A 746 14.52 42.11 -55.66
N ASN A 747 13.57 41.18 -55.86
CA ASN A 747 13.74 39.87 -56.53
C ASN A 747 13.28 40.07 -58.01
N PRO A 748 13.58 39.20 -59.01
CA PRO A 748 13.44 37.74 -58.89
C PRO A 748 14.32 36.81 -59.77
N ALA A 749 14.20 35.50 -59.48
CA ALA A 749 14.14 34.33 -60.36
C ALA A 749 15.06 34.17 -61.61
N SER A 750 15.83 33.07 -61.62
CA SER A 750 15.95 32.13 -62.76
C SER A 750 16.35 30.73 -62.26
N ALA A 751 16.04 29.68 -63.02
CA ALA A 751 16.41 28.26 -62.77
C ALA A 751 17.06 27.69 -64.08
N PRO A 752 17.35 26.38 -64.29
CA PRO A 752 17.20 25.19 -63.41
C PRO A 752 18.38 24.14 -63.46
N VAL A 753 18.34 23.10 -62.59
CA VAL A 753 18.40 21.60 -62.82
C VAL A 753 19.30 21.03 -63.96
N PRO A 754 20.00 19.83 -63.88
CA PRO A 754 19.84 18.64 -62.99
C PRO A 754 21.13 17.90 -62.47
N ASP A 755 20.90 16.73 -61.82
CA ASP A 755 21.58 15.41 -61.95
C ASP A 755 22.73 14.88 -61.04
N TYR A 756 22.44 13.67 -60.50
CA TYR A 756 23.24 12.50 -60.05
C TYR A 756 24.59 12.60 -59.30
N GLU A 757 24.58 12.06 -58.05
CA GLU A 757 25.36 10.90 -57.50
C GLU A 757 26.80 10.54 -57.99
N PRO A 758 27.64 9.76 -57.22
CA PRO A 758 27.45 9.20 -55.86
C PRO A 758 28.70 9.14 -54.91
N ARG A 759 28.50 8.55 -53.71
CA ARG A 759 29.39 7.62 -52.94
C ARG A 759 30.57 8.08 -52.04
N PHE A 760 30.52 7.52 -50.81
CA PHE A 760 31.57 6.86 -50.00
C PHE A 760 32.52 7.59 -49.00
N LEU A 761 32.25 7.34 -47.71
CA LEU A 761 33.11 6.69 -46.68
C LEU A 761 34.43 7.32 -46.14
N SER A 762 34.28 7.98 -44.97
CA SER A 762 34.80 7.49 -43.65
C SER A 762 36.25 7.71 -43.19
N LYS A 763 36.38 7.92 -41.86
CA LYS A 763 37.53 7.62 -40.94
C LYS A 763 38.84 8.43 -41.15
N SER A 764 39.69 8.67 -40.13
CA SER A 764 39.59 8.61 -38.65
C SER A 764 40.90 9.18 -38.03
N MET A 765 41.07 9.16 -36.69
CA MET A 765 42.35 9.32 -35.95
C MET A 765 42.93 10.76 -35.94
N SER A 766 43.62 11.29 -34.92
CA SER A 766 43.93 10.93 -33.51
C SER A 766 44.41 12.25 -32.81
N ARG A 767 44.90 12.44 -31.56
CA ARG A 767 45.60 11.60 -30.57
C ARG A 767 45.44 12.16 -29.13
N ARG A 768 45.21 11.30 -28.13
CA ARG A 768 45.83 11.39 -26.78
C ARG A 768 46.22 9.99 -26.32
N LYS A 769 47.30 9.88 -25.53
CA LYS A 769 48.02 8.62 -25.30
C LYS A 769 47.47 7.85 -24.09
N SER A 770 47.35 6.54 -24.25
CA SER A 770 47.35 5.59 -23.14
C SER A 770 48.79 5.27 -22.70
N LEU A 771 49.01 5.17 -21.39
CA LEU A 771 50.05 4.31 -20.81
C LEU A 771 49.40 3.54 -19.66
N ALA A 772 49.59 2.22 -19.64
CA ALA A 772 48.92 1.34 -18.69
C ALA A 772 49.90 0.80 -17.66
N ARG A 773 49.48 0.76 -16.39
CA ARG A 773 49.56 -0.43 -15.52
C ARG A 773 48.73 -0.23 -14.23
N PRO A 774 48.28 -1.31 -13.57
CA PRO A 774 47.30 -1.23 -12.48
C PRO A 774 47.96 -1.08 -11.10
N PHE A 775 47.20 -0.58 -10.13
CA PHE A 775 47.47 -0.76 -8.70
C PHE A 775 46.22 -1.26 -7.98
N SER A 776 46.17 -2.57 -7.77
CA SER A 776 45.37 -3.19 -6.70
C SER A 776 46.07 -2.98 -5.36
N PHE A 777 45.37 -2.54 -4.31
CA PHE A 777 45.83 -2.78 -2.93
C PHE A 777 44.68 -3.06 -1.96
N PHE A 778 44.69 -4.27 -1.41
CA PHE A 778 44.03 -4.63 -0.16
C PHE A 778 44.61 -3.84 1.01
N TRP A 779 43.82 -3.61 2.06
CA TRP A 779 44.29 -3.80 3.44
C TRP A 779 43.14 -4.33 4.34
N LYS A 780 43.00 -5.67 4.41
CA LYS A 780 42.35 -6.36 5.55
C LYS A 780 43.45 -7.08 6.32
N LYS A 781 43.59 -6.79 7.62
CA LYS A 781 44.61 -7.43 8.48
C LYS A 781 43.92 -8.48 9.36
N SER A 782 44.25 -9.75 9.15
CA SER A 782 43.82 -10.84 10.03
C SER A 782 45.05 -11.41 10.73
N TYR A 783 45.00 -11.51 12.07
CA TYR A 783 45.98 -12.28 12.82
C TYR A 783 45.56 -13.76 12.82
N SER A 784 46.52 -14.64 12.59
CA SER A 784 46.43 -16.06 12.95
C SER A 784 47.72 -16.42 13.68
N VAL A 785 47.57 -16.95 14.89
CA VAL A 785 48.64 -17.54 15.67
C VAL A 785 48.57 -19.05 15.45
N ARG A 786 49.73 -19.72 15.41
CA ARG A 786 49.81 -21.18 15.42
C ARG A 786 49.62 -21.66 16.86
N GLU A 787 48.67 -22.56 17.09
CA GLU A 787 48.92 -24.01 17.18
C GLU A 787 47.62 -24.79 16.92
#